data_AF-A0A0A8WR13-F1
#
_entry.id   AF-A0A0A8WR13-F1
#
_cell.length_a   1.000
_cell.length_b   1.000
_cell.length_c   1.000
_cell.angle_alpha   90.00
_cell.angle_beta   90.00
_cell.angle_gamma   90.00
#
_symmetry.space_group_name_H-M   'P 1'
#
loop_
_entity.id
_entity.type
_entity.pdbx_description
1 polymer ?
#
loop_
_entity_poly.entity_id
_entity_poly.type
_entity_poly.pdbx_seq_one_letter_code
_entity_poly.pdbx_strand_id
1 'polypeptide(L)'
;MGTVEYLKQRGVWRLVTLLVCLLPVVLLWGCGGGSSGGAQTSGNNFSITGAITFPAGNAAGKAVAAATTTPTVEVRDLNGALKATVTATGAGTGANPYRYTVTGLAKGDYVVRAVNGAQVLRGLVDQGSLSTTTTKDIGAVAATAVIVVEKKIGLTPGTLGAAGNSATAAQIAALQPATLDTAINTALADAAAGTADSGQVALANLTNIVTAAVSTNVDPSAFVAGTSTTTTSVSAPQYAVGSGTATTTTVTATSAGTIANNAKSAVTADIAIAQGVYNGTYTGTDSGTFTIAVDATGNVQGTSNTNSSITGTITLGGPDGLTFVFSGTVNGTNTISGIYNPATKIMSGTWNDPNDGSHGTFTVSFATTTPVSYTATVYDYSGASGIPAGGVTVTTIGLAPQISTTTNTAGSFTLANIPSGIRFYIKLSKSGYADSYSGYMNYNANTDTSTRPYALWQPATLSAWGNTAGKGIIRSRVVESTNQDTGYISGAVVTATDGNGTSYPVNYLDSSDNIISGAAATDATGKYLVLNVPAGRIVNVTATKSGYTFNTRTFVVYADSVSQQRVVGTSSGPPSTGTPPATLAGKTWVSNIATTPTFVTFIDATNYLHIQTSVSPGDTSIQPGVEQGTYSYDPQTGNFKVTAVTIDTNLHAGLSDSLGKNPAGKVLVNGSTYTFTDATDGSVRTLTLLSGTPGTPLGAWGGLDPSTGGIVEIVFVDNQHVVIAQTKGDATGQAGFEWATYTLDSASGAFTTNVLTDTNGEWGFSHVFNQKITVSADGNTATYTATDTGKTVPSTRTVPRIK
;
A
#
# COMPACT_ATOMS: atom_id res chain seq x y z
N MET A 1 11.03 27.97 47.34
CA MET A 1 11.91 28.06 48.54
C MET A 1 11.81 26.67 49.18
N GLY A 2 12.78 25.77 49.09
CA GLY A 2 14.14 25.84 49.68
C GLY A 2 14.04 25.38 51.16
N THR A 3 14.89 24.53 51.77
CA THR A 3 16.17 23.86 51.45
C THR A 3 16.30 22.61 52.40
N VAL A 4 17.27 21.67 52.39
CA VAL A 4 18.53 21.44 51.64
C VAL A 4 18.88 19.91 51.61
N GLU A 5 19.92 19.53 50.86
CA GLU A 5 20.72 18.28 50.83
C GLU A 5 20.38 17.01 51.65
N TYR A 6 20.33 15.86 50.96
CA TYR A 6 20.91 14.60 51.44
C TYR A 6 21.43 13.76 50.24
N LEU A 7 22.40 12.86 50.48
CA LEU A 7 23.02 11.93 49.50
C LEU A 7 24.06 12.48 48.49
N LYS A 8 25.15 13.06 49.02
CA LYS A 8 26.50 12.79 48.50
C LYS A 8 27.21 11.80 49.43
N GLN A 9 27.94 10.84 48.86
CA GLN A 9 28.77 9.76 49.45
C GLN A 9 28.18 8.34 49.38
N ARG A 10 28.54 7.57 48.33
CA ARG A 10 28.81 6.10 48.36
C ARG A 10 29.34 5.55 47.01
N GLY A 11 30.22 6.30 46.33
CA GLY A 11 30.71 5.98 44.97
C GLY A 11 32.15 5.50 44.83
N VAL A 12 32.87 5.20 45.94
CA VAL A 12 34.35 4.99 45.91
C VAL A 12 34.79 3.58 46.36
N TRP A 13 33.88 2.75 46.89
CA TRP A 13 34.22 1.48 47.54
C TRP A 13 34.03 0.20 46.70
N ARG A 14 33.97 0.30 45.36
CA ARG A 14 33.88 -0.87 44.47
C ARG A 14 34.96 -0.99 43.38
N LEU A 15 35.92 -0.06 43.32
CA LEU A 15 37.01 -0.10 42.34
C LEU A 15 38.34 -0.67 42.88
N VAL A 16 38.46 -0.89 44.20
CA VAL A 16 39.72 -1.30 44.85
C VAL A 16 39.82 -2.82 45.05
N THR A 17 38.70 -3.54 45.05
CA THR A 17 38.68 -5.00 45.36
C THR A 17 38.91 -5.90 44.15
N LEU A 18 38.92 -5.37 42.91
CA LEU A 18 39.09 -6.19 41.70
C LEU A 18 40.54 -6.26 41.18
N LEU A 19 41.48 -5.53 41.81
CA LEU A 19 42.86 -5.39 41.31
C LEU A 19 43.90 -6.28 42.04
N VAL A 20 43.46 -7.19 42.92
CA VAL A 20 44.33 -7.88 43.92
C VAL A 20 44.30 -9.42 43.82
N CYS A 21 43.66 -10.00 42.80
CA CYS A 21 43.45 -11.47 42.72
C CYS A 21 44.08 -12.18 41.49
N LEU A 22 45.00 -11.55 40.76
CA LEU A 22 45.68 -12.16 39.59
C LEU A 22 47.19 -11.86 39.53
N LEU A 23 47.92 -12.33 40.55
CA LEU A 23 49.35 -12.76 40.53
C LEU A 23 49.61 -13.36 41.94
N PRO A 24 50.23 -14.55 42.11
CA PRO A 24 51.52 -14.98 41.53
C PRO A 24 51.37 -16.28 40.69
N VAL A 25 52.37 -16.83 39.98
CA VAL A 25 53.71 -17.28 40.40
C VAL A 25 54.70 -17.19 39.22
N VAL A 26 55.95 -16.85 39.53
CA VAL A 26 57.09 -16.81 38.61
C VAL A 26 58.25 -17.62 39.23
N LEU A 27 58.97 -18.35 38.37
CA LEU A 27 60.23 -19.09 38.60
C LEU A 27 60.20 -20.39 39.44
N LEU A 28 60.39 -21.51 38.73
CA LEU A 28 61.40 -22.52 39.08
C LEU A 28 62.13 -22.95 37.79
N TRP A 29 63.43 -23.25 37.90
CA TRP A 29 64.30 -23.58 36.76
C TRP A 29 64.06 -25.00 36.25
N GLY A 30 64.20 -25.17 34.93
CA GLY A 30 64.30 -26.47 34.27
C GLY A 30 65.22 -26.39 33.06
N CYS A 31 66.50 -26.75 33.22
CA CYS A 31 67.42 -26.93 32.10
C CYS A 31 67.03 -28.21 31.34
N GLY A 32 66.67 -28.07 30.07
CA GLY A 32 66.26 -29.20 29.22
C GLY A 32 66.49 -28.89 27.75
N GLY A 33 67.71 -29.14 27.27
CA GLY A 33 68.01 -29.07 25.84
C GLY A 33 67.31 -30.21 25.10
N GLY A 34 66.46 -29.88 24.13
CA GLY A 34 65.72 -30.87 23.36
C GLY A 34 65.23 -30.29 22.03
N SER A 35 65.90 -30.70 20.96
CA SER A 35 65.52 -30.64 19.54
C SER A 35 64.58 -29.51 19.08
N SER A 36 65.07 -28.67 18.16
CA SER A 36 64.24 -27.80 17.33
C SER A 36 63.39 -28.60 16.33
N GLY A 37 62.41 -29.34 16.85
CA GLY A 37 61.28 -29.84 16.08
C GLY A 37 60.41 -28.66 15.68
N GLY A 38 60.81 -27.97 14.61
CA GLY A 38 59.99 -26.93 14.00
C GLY A 38 58.63 -27.54 13.68
N ALA A 39 57.57 -27.01 14.28
CA ALA A 39 56.23 -27.46 13.98
C ALA A 39 56.00 -27.25 12.49
N GLN A 40 55.97 -28.35 11.73
CA GLN A 40 55.34 -28.33 10.41
C GLN A 40 53.88 -28.02 10.67
N THR A 41 53.55 -26.72 10.62
CA THR A 41 52.24 -26.33 10.16
C THR A 41 52.10 -27.00 8.80
N SER A 42 51.25 -28.03 8.74
CA SER A 42 50.71 -28.55 7.50
C SER A 42 49.85 -27.42 6.92
N GLY A 43 50.52 -26.42 6.38
CA GLY A 43 49.93 -25.22 5.84
C GLY A 43 49.03 -25.66 4.71
N ASN A 44 47.72 -25.61 4.96
CA ASN A 44 46.73 -25.74 3.90
C ASN A 44 47.03 -24.60 2.93
N ASN A 45 47.74 -24.92 1.84
CA ASN A 45 48.13 -23.95 0.83
C ASN A 45 46.92 -23.75 -0.08
N PHE A 46 46.15 -22.71 0.22
CA PHE A 46 45.00 -22.34 -0.59
C PHE A 46 45.48 -21.76 -1.92
N SER A 47 44.66 -21.92 -2.95
CA SER A 47 44.90 -21.33 -4.26
C SER A 47 43.68 -20.57 -4.77
N ILE A 48 43.94 -19.42 -5.40
CA ILE A 48 42.93 -18.63 -6.11
C ILE A 48 43.28 -18.68 -7.59
N THR A 49 42.34 -19.16 -8.39
CA THR A 49 42.42 -19.22 -9.85
C THR A 49 41.25 -18.46 -10.47
N GLY A 50 41.33 -18.10 -11.74
CA GLY A 50 40.20 -17.47 -12.42
C GLY A 50 40.52 -16.89 -13.78
N ALA A 51 39.48 -16.44 -14.46
CA ALA A 51 39.54 -15.64 -15.66
C ALA A 51 39.55 -14.13 -15.34
N ILE A 52 40.10 -13.33 -16.26
CA ILE A 52 40.04 -11.87 -16.23
C ILE A 52 39.48 -11.41 -17.57
N THR A 53 38.35 -10.72 -17.51
CA THR A 53 37.64 -10.20 -18.67
C THR A 53 37.60 -8.67 -18.58
N PHE A 54 38.59 -8.04 -19.22
CA PHE A 54 38.48 -6.63 -19.56
C PHE A 54 37.44 -6.49 -20.69
N PRO A 55 36.55 -5.47 -20.65
CA PRO A 55 35.67 -5.21 -21.78
C PRO A 55 36.49 -4.92 -23.04
N ALA A 56 36.08 -5.48 -24.18
CA ALA A 56 36.69 -5.13 -25.45
C ALA A 56 36.47 -3.63 -25.72
N GLY A 57 37.55 -2.88 -25.93
CA GLY A 57 37.47 -1.49 -26.36
C GLY A 57 36.61 -1.39 -27.62
N ASN A 58 35.61 -0.52 -27.59
CA ASN A 58 34.56 -0.48 -28.61
C ASN A 58 35.17 -0.19 -30.00
N ALA A 59 35.10 -1.15 -30.92
CA ALA A 59 35.90 -1.18 -32.14
C ALA A 59 35.62 -0.04 -33.15
N ALA A 60 34.60 0.79 -32.88
CA ALA A 60 34.13 1.86 -33.77
C ALA A 60 34.83 3.23 -33.60
N GLY A 61 35.77 3.41 -32.67
CA GLY A 61 36.30 4.74 -32.33
C GLY A 61 37.76 4.79 -31.91
N LYS A 62 38.67 4.78 -32.90
CA LYS A 62 40.13 4.62 -32.78
C LYS A 62 40.56 3.28 -32.18
N ALA A 63 41.58 2.67 -32.78
CA ALA A 63 42.33 1.59 -32.15
C ALA A 63 43.09 2.16 -30.94
N VAL A 64 42.44 2.15 -29.77
CA VAL A 64 43.15 2.10 -28.49
C VAL A 64 44.02 0.84 -28.58
N ALA A 65 45.34 1.00 -28.51
CA ALA A 65 46.27 -0.08 -28.76
C ALA A 65 45.89 -1.30 -27.94
N ALA A 66 45.68 -2.45 -28.61
CA ALA A 66 45.40 -3.71 -27.94
C ALA A 66 46.46 -3.92 -26.86
N ALA A 67 46.02 -4.23 -25.64
CA ALA A 67 46.85 -4.23 -24.44
C ALA A 67 48.20 -4.93 -24.69
N THR A 68 49.26 -4.14 -24.84
CA THR A 68 50.57 -4.62 -25.30
C THR A 68 51.35 -5.36 -24.22
N THR A 69 50.83 -5.36 -23.00
CA THR A 69 51.39 -6.03 -21.82
C THR A 69 50.36 -7.00 -21.25
N THR A 70 50.78 -8.23 -21.00
CA THR A 70 49.98 -9.20 -20.25
C THR A 70 49.63 -8.66 -18.86
N PRO A 71 48.37 -8.73 -18.40
CA PRO A 71 47.97 -8.08 -17.16
C PRO A 71 48.63 -8.73 -15.93
N THR A 72 48.90 -7.88 -14.94
CA THR A 72 49.42 -8.29 -13.63
C THR A 72 48.26 -8.47 -12.66
N VAL A 73 48.27 -9.55 -11.88
CA VAL A 73 47.31 -9.81 -10.80
C VAL A 73 48.03 -9.73 -9.47
N GLU A 74 47.55 -8.84 -8.60
CA GLU A 74 47.95 -8.75 -7.20
C GLU A 74 46.88 -9.42 -6.33
N VAL A 75 47.30 -10.23 -5.35
CA VAL A 75 46.44 -10.68 -4.25
C VAL A 75 46.88 -9.97 -2.98
N ARG A 76 45.97 -9.22 -2.39
CA ARG A 76 46.20 -8.42 -1.17
C ARG A 76 45.22 -8.84 -0.09
N ASP A 77 45.66 -8.83 1.17
CA ASP A 77 44.71 -8.91 2.27
C ASP A 77 43.94 -7.59 2.43
N LEU A 78 42.97 -7.58 3.33
CA LEU A 78 42.08 -6.44 3.55
C LEU A 78 42.67 -5.34 4.46
N ASN A 79 43.96 -5.46 4.80
CA ASN A 79 44.83 -4.38 5.28
C ASN A 79 45.70 -3.80 4.14
N GLY A 80 45.46 -4.23 2.89
CA GLY A 80 46.18 -3.81 1.70
C GLY A 80 47.55 -4.46 1.52
N ALA A 81 47.96 -5.36 2.42
CA ALA A 81 49.26 -5.99 2.37
C ALA A 81 49.32 -7.02 1.23
N LEU A 82 50.31 -6.85 0.34
CA LEU A 82 50.54 -7.73 -0.80
C LEU A 82 50.96 -9.12 -0.33
N LYS A 83 50.26 -10.16 -0.80
CA LYS A 83 50.56 -11.57 -0.53
C LYS A 83 51.20 -12.26 -1.71
N ALA A 84 50.75 -11.94 -2.92
CA ALA A 84 51.30 -12.49 -4.15
C ALA A 84 51.09 -11.54 -5.33
N THR A 85 51.97 -11.66 -6.33
CA THR A 85 51.83 -11.04 -7.64
C THR A 85 52.12 -12.08 -8.70
N VAL A 86 51.24 -12.22 -9.69
CA VAL A 86 51.43 -13.12 -10.84
C VAL A 86 51.11 -12.40 -12.14
N THR A 87 51.85 -12.71 -13.21
CA THR A 87 51.45 -12.34 -14.57
C THR A 87 50.36 -13.30 -15.03
N ALA A 88 49.27 -12.79 -15.59
CA ALA A 88 48.25 -13.64 -16.18
C ALA A 88 48.76 -14.35 -17.45
N THR A 89 47.95 -15.23 -18.02
CA THR A 89 48.25 -16.00 -19.26
C THR A 89 47.04 -15.94 -20.21
N GLY A 90 47.24 -16.19 -21.50
CA GLY A 90 46.15 -16.16 -22.50
C GLY A 90 46.09 -14.86 -23.31
N ALA A 91 45.03 -14.72 -24.13
CA ALA A 91 44.95 -13.72 -25.20
C ALA A 91 44.09 -12.48 -24.87
N GLY A 92 43.30 -12.52 -23.80
CA GLY A 92 42.46 -11.39 -23.38
C GLY A 92 41.24 -11.11 -24.26
N THR A 93 40.82 -12.04 -25.13
CA THR A 93 39.62 -11.89 -25.96
C THR A 93 38.41 -12.51 -25.28
N GLY A 94 37.19 -12.14 -25.66
CA GLY A 94 35.97 -12.69 -25.06
C GLY A 94 35.84 -14.22 -25.14
N ALA A 95 36.46 -14.85 -26.14
CA ALA A 95 36.54 -16.31 -26.27
C ALA A 95 37.76 -16.93 -25.58
N ASN A 96 38.81 -16.15 -25.32
CA ASN A 96 40.05 -16.58 -24.65
C ASN A 96 40.47 -15.52 -23.61
N PRO A 97 39.76 -15.41 -22.47
CA PRO A 97 40.08 -14.43 -21.43
C PRO A 97 41.47 -14.70 -20.85
N TYR A 98 42.06 -13.70 -20.20
CA TYR A 98 43.28 -13.96 -19.44
C TYR A 98 42.98 -14.89 -18.28
N ARG A 99 43.93 -15.74 -17.88
CA ARG A 99 43.82 -16.67 -16.75
C ARG A 99 44.97 -16.44 -15.78
N TYR A 100 44.67 -16.52 -14.49
CA TYR A 100 45.67 -16.41 -13.43
C TYR A 100 45.54 -17.57 -12.45
N THR A 101 46.61 -17.86 -11.72
CA THR A 101 46.58 -18.80 -10.59
C THR A 101 47.62 -18.36 -9.57
N VAL A 102 47.17 -18.19 -8.33
CA VAL A 102 47.99 -17.85 -7.17
C VAL A 102 47.89 -18.99 -6.19
N THR A 103 49.03 -19.48 -5.69
CA THR A 103 49.13 -20.61 -4.76
C THR A 103 49.87 -20.21 -3.49
N GLY A 104 49.81 -21.05 -2.45
CA GLY A 104 50.51 -20.80 -1.19
C GLY A 104 49.88 -19.68 -0.34
N LEU A 105 48.59 -19.41 -0.54
CA LEU A 105 47.84 -18.48 0.30
C LEU A 105 47.46 -19.16 1.62
N ALA A 106 47.42 -18.37 2.70
CA ALA A 106 46.83 -18.80 3.97
C ALA A 106 45.29 -18.80 3.87
N LYS A 107 44.61 -19.29 4.91
CA LYS A 107 43.16 -19.08 5.03
C LYS A 107 42.89 -17.64 5.45
N GLY A 108 42.10 -16.91 4.66
CA GLY A 108 41.74 -15.52 4.93
C GLY A 108 40.95 -14.89 3.80
N ASP A 109 40.53 -13.63 4.01
CA ASP A 109 39.86 -12.81 3.01
C ASP A 109 40.86 -12.03 2.14
N TYR A 110 40.55 -11.87 0.85
CA TYR A 110 41.44 -11.26 -0.12
C TYR A 110 40.72 -10.32 -1.11
N VAL A 111 41.43 -9.25 -1.52
CA VAL A 111 41.16 -8.53 -2.76
C VAL A 111 42.11 -9.05 -3.83
N VAL A 112 41.53 -9.56 -4.92
CA VAL A 112 42.24 -9.84 -6.17
C VAL A 112 42.14 -8.58 -7.03
N ARG A 113 43.28 -8.01 -7.42
CA ARG A 113 43.37 -6.78 -8.21
C ARG A 113 44.11 -7.07 -9.51
N ALA A 114 43.41 -6.97 -10.64
CA ALA A 114 43.99 -7.11 -11.98
C ALA A 114 44.26 -5.73 -12.60
N VAL A 115 45.45 -5.55 -13.16
CA VAL A 115 45.92 -4.27 -13.72
C VAL A 115 46.39 -4.47 -15.17
N ASN A 116 45.90 -3.63 -16.07
CA ASN A 116 46.29 -3.62 -17.48
C ASN A 116 46.37 -2.16 -17.99
N GLY A 117 47.57 -1.59 -18.07
CA GLY A 117 47.72 -0.15 -18.32
C GLY A 117 47.02 0.67 -17.24
N ALA A 118 46.03 1.48 -17.61
CA ALA A 118 45.19 2.23 -16.67
C ALA A 118 43.87 1.51 -16.31
N GLN A 119 43.57 0.37 -16.94
CA GLN A 119 42.42 -0.46 -16.56
C GLN A 119 42.74 -1.18 -15.24
N VAL A 120 41.88 -0.97 -14.23
CA VAL A 120 41.95 -1.66 -12.94
C VAL A 120 40.63 -2.37 -12.69
N LEU A 121 40.69 -3.68 -12.48
CA LEU A 121 39.56 -4.50 -12.03
C LEU A 121 39.88 -5.08 -10.66
N ARG A 122 38.85 -5.25 -9.83
CA ARG A 122 38.96 -5.82 -8.48
C ARG A 122 37.89 -6.88 -8.27
N GLY A 123 38.17 -7.84 -7.41
CA GLY A 123 37.18 -8.80 -6.92
C GLY A 123 37.52 -9.22 -5.50
N LEU A 124 36.49 -9.49 -4.70
CA LEU A 124 36.63 -10.00 -3.34
C LEU A 124 36.53 -11.52 -3.33
N VAL A 125 37.37 -12.14 -2.49
CA VAL A 125 37.33 -13.56 -2.12
C VAL A 125 37.16 -13.62 -0.60
N ASP A 126 36.09 -14.27 -0.16
CA ASP A 126 35.74 -14.46 1.25
C ASP A 126 36.39 -15.75 1.78
N GLN A 127 36.90 -15.70 3.02
CA GLN A 127 37.45 -16.81 3.78
C GLN A 127 36.49 -18.01 3.87
N GLY A 128 35.18 -17.76 3.91
CA GLY A 128 34.12 -18.78 3.86
C GLY A 128 34.08 -19.54 2.54
N SER A 129 34.34 -18.86 1.42
CA SER A 129 34.43 -19.45 0.07
C SER A 129 35.82 -20.00 -0.31
N LEU A 130 36.81 -19.87 0.58
CA LEU A 130 38.18 -20.32 0.32
C LEU A 130 38.36 -21.82 0.58
N SER A 131 38.34 -22.61 -0.50
CA SER A 131 38.68 -24.03 -0.54
C SER A 131 40.11 -24.23 -1.07
N THR A 132 40.62 -25.47 -1.09
CA THR A 132 41.97 -25.78 -1.62
C THR A 132 42.24 -25.15 -3.00
N THR A 133 41.20 -25.08 -3.84
CA THR A 133 41.17 -24.27 -5.06
C THR A 133 39.87 -23.47 -5.13
N THR A 134 39.95 -22.14 -5.07
CA THR A 134 38.80 -21.25 -5.25
C THR A 134 38.90 -20.53 -6.58
N THR A 135 37.83 -20.60 -7.37
CA THR A 135 37.70 -19.86 -8.63
C THR A 135 37.10 -18.48 -8.36
N LYS A 136 37.78 -17.40 -8.76
CA LYS A 136 37.23 -16.04 -8.76
C LYS A 136 37.53 -15.35 -10.09
N ASP A 137 36.50 -15.21 -10.92
CA ASP A 137 36.60 -14.44 -12.15
C ASP A 137 36.54 -12.93 -11.86
N ILE A 138 37.33 -12.17 -12.60
CA ILE A 138 37.55 -10.72 -12.40
C ILE A 138 37.03 -9.96 -13.63
N GLY A 139 35.99 -9.15 -13.42
CA GLY A 139 35.29 -8.39 -14.46
C GLY A 139 34.56 -7.18 -13.88
N ALA A 140 33.75 -6.50 -14.71
CA ALA A 140 33.05 -5.27 -14.31
C ALA A 140 32.05 -5.49 -13.15
N VAL A 141 31.37 -6.64 -13.10
CA VAL A 141 30.47 -7.02 -11.99
C VAL A 141 31.23 -7.10 -10.67
N ALA A 142 32.32 -7.88 -10.63
CA ALA A 142 33.16 -8.00 -9.43
C ALA A 142 33.72 -6.66 -8.97
N ALA A 143 34.13 -5.79 -9.90
CA ALA A 143 34.61 -4.44 -9.57
C ALA A 143 33.48 -3.56 -8.99
N THR A 144 32.26 -3.69 -9.52
CA THR A 144 31.07 -3.01 -8.97
C THR A 144 30.75 -3.50 -7.56
N ALA A 145 30.85 -4.81 -7.30
CA ALA A 145 30.66 -5.39 -5.98
C ALA A 145 31.64 -4.79 -4.96
N VAL A 146 32.94 -4.67 -5.30
CA VAL A 146 33.93 -4.01 -4.43
C VAL A 146 33.56 -2.55 -4.14
N ILE A 147 33.15 -1.80 -5.16
CA ILE A 147 32.77 -0.38 -5.02
C ILE A 147 31.54 -0.21 -4.11
N VAL A 148 30.51 -1.04 -4.26
CA VAL A 148 29.30 -1.01 -3.41
C VAL A 148 29.65 -1.41 -1.98
N VAL A 149 30.52 -2.41 -1.79
CA VAL A 149 31.09 -2.82 -0.50
C VAL A 149 31.78 -1.63 0.19
N GLU A 150 32.71 -0.96 -0.49
CA GLU A 150 33.47 0.17 0.07
C GLU A 150 32.52 1.28 0.53
N LYS A 151 31.55 1.63 -0.32
CA LYS A 151 30.49 2.58 0.03
C LYS A 151 29.67 2.12 1.23
N LYS A 152 29.29 0.83 1.33
CA LYS A 152 28.51 0.26 2.45
C LYS A 152 29.24 0.50 3.78
N ILE A 153 30.52 0.16 3.86
CA ILE A 153 31.34 0.31 5.07
C ILE A 153 31.94 1.70 5.29
N GLY A 154 31.56 2.70 4.47
CA GLY A 154 31.94 4.10 4.65
C GLY A 154 33.31 4.48 4.10
N LEU A 155 33.93 3.63 3.29
CA LEU A 155 35.19 3.91 2.60
C LEU A 155 34.96 4.64 1.27
N THR A 156 36.00 5.34 0.82
CA THR A 156 36.08 5.88 -0.54
C THR A 156 36.27 4.71 -1.52
N PRO A 157 35.65 4.73 -2.71
CA PRO A 157 35.89 3.71 -3.72
C PRO A 157 37.37 3.60 -4.09
N GLY A 158 37.89 2.38 -4.17
CA GLY A 158 39.29 2.07 -4.44
C GLY A 158 40.20 1.99 -3.22
N THR A 159 39.70 2.17 -2.00
CA THR A 159 40.44 2.03 -0.74
C THR A 159 40.80 0.57 -0.41
N LEU A 160 39.90 -0.40 -0.65
CA LEU A 160 40.16 -1.82 -0.39
C LEU A 160 41.17 -2.40 -1.38
N GLY A 161 42.22 -3.02 -0.85
CA GLY A 161 43.34 -3.50 -1.65
C GLY A 161 44.32 -2.39 -2.09
N ALA A 162 44.20 -1.17 -1.59
CA ALA A 162 45.30 -0.18 -1.64
C ALA A 162 46.19 -0.34 -0.41
N ALA A 163 47.50 -0.11 -0.56
CA ALA A 163 48.48 -0.33 0.51
C ALA A 163 48.22 0.57 1.74
N GLY A 164 48.21 -0.02 2.93
CA GLY A 164 48.09 0.70 4.20
C GLY A 164 46.65 1.08 4.61
N ASN A 165 45.63 0.61 3.89
CA ASN A 165 44.23 0.82 4.24
C ASN A 165 43.60 -0.47 4.79
N SER A 166 42.90 -0.35 5.93
CA SER A 166 42.29 -1.47 6.63
C SER A 166 40.78 -1.32 6.77
N ALA A 167 40.02 -2.35 6.37
CA ALA A 167 38.70 -2.60 6.92
C ALA A 167 38.82 -3.59 8.10
N THR A 168 37.94 -3.49 9.10
CA THR A 168 37.96 -4.43 10.24
C THR A 168 37.35 -5.78 9.84
N ALA A 169 37.83 -6.88 10.42
CA ALA A 169 37.31 -8.23 10.12
C ALA A 169 35.78 -8.35 10.30
N ALA A 170 35.19 -7.59 11.23
CA ALA A 170 33.74 -7.52 11.42
C ALA A 170 33.01 -6.78 10.28
N GLN A 171 33.56 -5.65 9.79
CA GLN A 171 33.04 -4.98 8.59
C GLN A 171 33.13 -5.87 7.35
N ILE A 172 34.13 -6.76 7.32
CA ILE A 172 34.45 -7.66 6.21
C ILE A 172 33.52 -8.88 6.16
N ALA A 173 33.26 -9.53 7.30
CA ALA A 173 32.32 -10.65 7.38
C ALA A 173 30.89 -10.26 6.91
N ALA A 174 30.53 -8.98 7.04
CA ALA A 174 29.25 -8.42 6.60
C ALA A 174 29.15 -8.08 5.08
N LEU A 175 30.16 -8.43 4.28
CA LEU A 175 30.25 -8.02 2.87
C LEU A 175 29.66 -9.02 1.88
N GLN A 176 29.58 -10.30 2.24
CA GLN A 176 28.99 -11.41 1.44
C GLN A 176 29.17 -11.26 -0.09
N PRO A 177 30.42 -11.31 -0.62
CA PRO A 177 30.69 -10.90 -2.01
C PRO A 177 29.93 -11.69 -3.08
N ALA A 178 29.68 -12.98 -2.84
CA ALA A 178 28.93 -13.83 -3.77
C ALA A 178 27.45 -13.40 -3.88
N THR A 179 26.80 -13.10 -2.74
CA THR A 179 25.43 -12.58 -2.70
C THR A 179 25.30 -11.27 -3.48
N LEU A 180 26.31 -10.39 -3.36
CA LEU A 180 26.33 -9.12 -4.07
C LEU A 180 26.59 -9.27 -5.58
N ASP A 181 27.50 -10.15 -5.99
CA ASP A 181 27.70 -10.50 -7.40
C ASP A 181 26.40 -11.06 -8.02
N THR A 182 25.66 -11.93 -7.31
CA THR A 182 24.34 -12.41 -7.74
C THR A 182 23.33 -11.27 -7.86
N ALA A 183 23.21 -10.40 -6.85
CA ALA A 183 22.28 -9.28 -6.87
C ALA A 183 22.53 -8.30 -8.02
N ILE A 184 23.80 -8.04 -8.37
CA ILE A 184 24.16 -7.22 -9.54
C ILE A 184 23.69 -7.87 -10.85
N ASN A 185 23.92 -9.18 -11.02
CA ASN A 185 23.50 -9.91 -12.22
C ASN A 185 21.97 -9.97 -12.37
N THR A 186 21.23 -10.20 -11.27
CA THR A 186 19.76 -10.13 -11.26
C THR A 186 19.28 -8.73 -11.60
N ALA A 187 19.86 -7.68 -11.00
CA ALA A 187 19.48 -6.30 -11.28
C ALA A 187 19.71 -5.89 -12.75
N LEU A 188 20.77 -6.39 -13.40
CA LEU A 188 21.00 -6.20 -14.83
C LEU A 188 19.93 -6.90 -15.69
N ALA A 189 19.55 -8.14 -15.34
CA ALA A 189 18.51 -8.89 -16.04
C ALA A 189 17.13 -8.23 -15.89
N ASP A 190 16.75 -7.85 -14.67
CA ASP A 190 15.48 -7.17 -14.38
C ASP A 190 15.41 -5.78 -15.03
N ALA A 191 16.53 -5.06 -15.09
CA ALA A 191 16.58 -3.76 -15.76
C ALA A 191 16.40 -3.90 -17.28
N ALA A 192 16.99 -4.93 -17.90
CA ALA A 192 16.76 -5.26 -19.30
C ALA A 192 15.32 -5.75 -19.58
N ALA A 193 14.69 -6.42 -18.61
CA ALA A 193 13.29 -6.85 -18.70
C ALA A 193 12.28 -5.71 -18.41
N GLY A 194 12.74 -4.58 -17.85
CA GLY A 194 11.88 -3.48 -17.41
C GLY A 194 11.14 -3.75 -16.10
N THR A 195 11.51 -4.80 -15.38
CA THR A 195 10.92 -5.21 -14.09
C THR A 195 11.69 -4.66 -12.88
N ALA A 196 12.89 -4.11 -13.07
CA ALA A 196 13.74 -3.62 -11.99
C ALA A 196 13.13 -2.47 -11.18
N ASP A 197 13.23 -2.57 -9.85
CA ASP A 197 12.95 -1.48 -8.93
C ASP A 197 14.03 -0.38 -8.95
N SER A 198 13.82 0.71 -8.19
CA SER A 198 14.74 1.85 -8.16
C SER A 198 16.14 1.52 -7.64
N GLY A 199 16.27 0.49 -6.80
CA GLY A 199 17.54 0.02 -6.26
C GLY A 199 18.28 -0.88 -7.25
N GLN A 200 17.56 -1.80 -7.88
CA GLN A 200 18.07 -2.65 -8.95
C GLN A 200 18.52 -1.79 -10.16
N VAL A 201 17.74 -0.79 -10.57
CA VAL A 201 18.14 0.17 -11.61
C VAL A 201 19.42 0.91 -11.23
N ALA A 202 19.58 1.36 -9.97
CA ALA A 202 20.83 2.01 -9.54
C ALA A 202 22.05 1.06 -9.62
N LEU A 203 21.88 -0.22 -9.30
CA LEU A 203 22.93 -1.24 -9.32
C LEU A 203 23.32 -1.64 -10.76
N ALA A 204 22.34 -1.80 -11.65
CA ALA A 204 22.54 -2.01 -13.07
C ALA A 204 23.26 -0.80 -13.72
N ASN A 205 22.80 0.41 -13.42
CA ASN A 205 23.38 1.65 -13.93
C ASN A 205 24.82 1.86 -13.45
N LEU A 206 25.14 1.53 -12.20
CA LEU A 206 26.51 1.56 -11.70
C LEU A 206 27.41 0.57 -12.46
N THR A 207 26.92 -0.64 -12.72
CA THR A 207 27.68 -1.66 -13.46
C THR A 207 27.96 -1.24 -14.91
N ASN A 208 26.99 -0.59 -15.56
CA ASN A 208 27.18 0.02 -16.88
C ASN A 208 28.23 1.14 -16.86
N ILE A 209 28.25 1.98 -15.81
CA ILE A 209 29.25 3.05 -15.64
C ILE A 209 30.65 2.46 -15.41
N VAL A 210 30.79 1.45 -14.56
CA VAL A 210 32.06 0.74 -14.32
C VAL A 210 32.56 0.11 -15.63
N THR A 211 31.67 -0.53 -16.39
CA THR A 211 31.99 -1.09 -17.71
C THR A 211 32.45 -0.01 -18.69
N ALA A 212 31.77 1.14 -18.76
CA ALA A 212 32.14 2.25 -19.61
C ALA A 212 33.49 2.88 -19.24
N ALA A 213 33.76 3.07 -17.94
CA ALA A 213 35.03 3.59 -17.44
C ALA A 213 36.21 2.68 -17.82
N VAL A 214 36.10 1.37 -17.57
CA VAL A 214 37.15 0.42 -17.97
C VAL A 214 37.31 0.38 -19.50
N SER A 215 36.21 0.40 -20.26
CA SER A 215 36.23 0.43 -21.73
C SER A 215 36.89 1.70 -22.32
N THR A 216 36.91 2.78 -21.55
CA THR A 216 37.53 4.07 -21.91
C THR A 216 38.91 4.27 -21.25
N ASN A 217 39.50 3.21 -20.67
CA ASN A 217 40.81 3.22 -20.01
C ASN A 217 40.90 4.18 -18.82
N VAL A 218 39.80 4.33 -18.09
CA VAL A 218 39.68 5.10 -16.84
C VAL A 218 39.62 4.12 -15.65
N ASP A 219 40.29 4.42 -14.54
CA ASP A 219 40.13 3.63 -13.30
C ASP A 219 38.68 3.82 -12.77
N PRO A 220 37.84 2.77 -12.76
CA PRO A 220 36.45 2.88 -12.32
C PRO A 220 36.34 3.28 -10.85
N SER A 221 37.32 2.90 -10.01
CA SER A 221 37.36 3.26 -8.59
C SER A 221 37.54 4.77 -8.42
N ALA A 222 38.54 5.36 -9.08
CA ALA A 222 38.78 6.80 -9.04
C ALA A 222 37.63 7.60 -9.69
N PHE A 223 37.03 7.08 -10.75
CA PHE A 223 35.89 7.73 -11.41
C PHE A 223 34.65 7.78 -10.50
N VAL A 224 34.27 6.66 -9.88
CA VAL A 224 33.13 6.60 -8.95
C VAL A 224 33.42 7.30 -7.60
N ALA A 225 34.69 7.45 -7.22
CA ALA A 225 35.10 8.28 -6.09
C ALA A 225 35.00 9.79 -6.37
N GLY A 226 34.85 10.22 -7.63
CA GLY A 226 34.93 11.63 -8.02
C GLY A 226 36.36 12.18 -8.11
N THR A 227 37.38 11.31 -8.06
CA THR A 227 38.82 11.67 -7.98
C THR A 227 39.60 11.39 -9.27
N SER A 228 38.92 10.95 -10.34
CA SER A 228 39.51 10.78 -11.68
C SER A 228 40.10 12.10 -12.19
N THR A 229 41.41 12.13 -12.41
CA THR A 229 42.14 13.32 -12.90
C THR A 229 42.32 13.35 -14.41
N THR A 230 42.13 12.23 -15.11
CA THR A 230 42.40 12.07 -16.55
C THR A 230 41.15 12.20 -17.41
N THR A 231 39.95 12.02 -16.85
CA THR A 231 38.69 11.99 -17.62
C THR A 231 37.52 12.41 -16.73
N THR A 232 36.75 13.40 -17.18
CA THR A 232 35.65 14.02 -16.42
C THR A 232 34.29 13.38 -16.67
N SER A 233 34.11 12.66 -17.78
CA SER A 233 32.88 11.94 -18.12
C SER A 233 33.10 10.70 -18.98
N VAL A 234 32.15 9.75 -18.93
CA VAL A 234 32.09 8.55 -19.76
C VAL A 234 30.68 8.41 -20.36
N SER A 235 30.56 7.73 -21.50
CA SER A 235 29.26 7.44 -22.12
C SER A 235 28.79 6.04 -21.69
N ALA A 236 27.66 5.94 -21.00
CA ALA A 236 27.15 4.69 -20.43
C ALA A 236 25.64 4.50 -20.70
N PRO A 237 25.18 3.27 -21.00
CA PRO A 237 23.75 2.95 -21.00
C PRO A 237 23.16 3.11 -19.59
N GLN A 238 22.03 3.79 -19.47
CA GLN A 238 21.30 3.97 -18.21
C GLN A 238 19.84 3.56 -18.38
N TYR A 239 19.36 2.71 -17.49
CA TYR A 239 17.95 2.33 -17.36
C TYR A 239 17.19 3.34 -16.50
N ALA A 240 15.88 3.41 -16.73
CA ALA A 240 14.91 4.07 -15.86
C ALA A 240 13.99 3.01 -15.24
N VAL A 241 13.40 3.29 -14.08
CA VAL A 241 12.48 2.36 -13.40
C VAL A 241 11.27 2.08 -14.30
N GLY A 242 10.94 0.80 -14.48
CA GLY A 242 9.89 0.35 -15.39
C GLY A 242 10.24 0.40 -16.89
N SER A 243 11.49 0.72 -17.28
CA SER A 243 11.93 0.76 -18.67
C SER A 243 12.94 -0.36 -18.97
N GLY A 244 12.53 -1.32 -19.80
CA GLY A 244 13.45 -2.34 -20.37
C GLY A 244 14.49 -1.76 -21.34
N THR A 245 14.27 -0.53 -21.81
CA THR A 245 15.17 0.17 -22.73
C THR A 245 16.17 1.04 -21.94
N ALA A 246 17.45 0.82 -22.18
CA ALA A 246 18.52 1.71 -21.70
C ALA A 246 18.74 2.88 -22.66
N THR A 247 18.93 4.08 -22.11
CA THR A 247 19.33 5.28 -22.84
C THR A 247 20.81 5.55 -22.58
N THR A 248 21.62 5.67 -23.63
CA THR A 248 23.04 6.06 -23.50
C THR A 248 23.14 7.52 -23.09
N THR A 249 23.83 7.79 -21.98
CA THR A 249 24.03 9.16 -21.45
C THR A 249 25.48 9.41 -21.07
N THR A 250 25.86 10.70 -21.11
CA THR A 250 27.17 11.16 -20.63
C THR A 250 27.12 11.32 -19.11
N VAL A 251 27.79 10.42 -18.40
CA VAL A 251 27.88 10.40 -16.93
C VAL A 251 29.17 11.08 -16.50
N THR A 252 29.11 12.03 -15.56
CA THR A 252 30.31 12.64 -14.95
C THR A 252 30.76 11.86 -13.72
N ALA A 253 32.01 12.07 -13.28
CA ALA A 253 32.53 11.45 -12.05
C ALA A 253 31.65 11.76 -10.81
N THR A 254 31.12 12.99 -10.71
CA THR A 254 30.17 13.38 -9.66
C THR A 254 28.85 12.59 -9.74
N SER A 255 28.26 12.46 -10.93
CA SER A 255 27.03 11.68 -11.12
C SER A 255 27.24 10.19 -10.83
N ALA A 256 28.39 9.63 -11.20
CA ALA A 256 28.77 8.26 -10.87
C ALA A 256 28.86 8.04 -9.35
N GLY A 257 29.42 9.01 -8.60
CA GLY A 257 29.44 8.99 -7.14
C GLY A 257 28.05 8.99 -6.51
N THR A 258 27.10 9.78 -7.05
CA THR A 258 25.69 9.77 -6.63
C THR A 258 25.01 8.43 -6.90
N ILE A 259 25.19 7.87 -8.11
CA ILE A 259 24.62 6.57 -8.49
C ILE A 259 25.15 5.45 -7.59
N ALA A 260 26.44 5.47 -7.23
CA ALA A 260 27.03 4.53 -6.28
C ALA A 260 26.47 4.66 -4.86
N ASN A 261 26.15 5.88 -4.40
CA ASN A 261 25.48 6.08 -3.11
C ASN A 261 24.02 5.59 -3.15
N ASN A 262 23.34 5.69 -4.29
CA ASN A 262 21.99 5.14 -4.48
C ASN A 262 22.01 3.60 -4.50
N ALA A 263 22.98 3.00 -5.22
CA ALA A 263 23.19 1.55 -5.22
C ALA A 263 23.55 0.99 -3.82
N LYS A 264 24.38 1.71 -3.05
CA LYS A 264 24.59 1.41 -1.61
C LYS A 264 23.27 1.41 -0.86
N SER A 265 22.44 2.43 -1.06
CA SER A 265 21.20 2.63 -0.30
C SER A 265 20.19 1.52 -0.57
N ALA A 266 20.10 1.04 -1.80
CA ALA A 266 19.30 -0.15 -2.17
C ALA A 266 19.71 -1.39 -1.37
N VAL A 267 20.99 -1.79 -1.47
CA VAL A 267 21.55 -2.96 -0.77
C VAL A 267 21.47 -2.81 0.76
N THR A 268 21.39 -1.59 1.28
CA THR A 268 21.22 -1.33 2.73
C THR A 268 19.75 -1.40 3.16
N ALA A 269 18.82 -0.92 2.32
CA ALA A 269 17.39 -0.89 2.62
C ALA A 269 16.79 -2.31 2.70
N ASP A 270 17.10 -3.19 1.75
CA ASP A 270 16.59 -4.57 1.77
C ASP A 270 17.06 -5.36 3.02
N ILE A 271 18.25 -5.06 3.56
CA ILE A 271 18.78 -5.66 4.81
C ILE A 271 18.18 -4.99 6.06
N ALA A 272 17.80 -3.71 6.00
CA ALA A 272 17.15 -3.01 7.09
C ALA A 272 15.68 -3.44 7.28
N ILE A 273 14.97 -3.72 6.19
CA ILE A 273 13.58 -4.25 6.21
C ILE A 273 13.53 -5.66 6.81
N ALA A 274 14.59 -6.46 6.62
CA ALA A 274 14.70 -7.79 7.18
C ALA A 274 15.17 -7.83 8.65
N GLN A 275 15.67 -6.74 9.22
CA GLN A 275 16.19 -6.70 10.59
C GLN A 275 15.08 -6.58 11.64
N GLY A 276 15.00 -7.55 12.54
CA GLY A 276 14.02 -7.52 13.62
C GLY A 276 14.00 -8.80 14.44
N VAL A 277 13.25 -8.76 15.54
CA VAL A 277 12.84 -9.95 16.30
C VAL A 277 11.37 -10.21 15.97
N TYR A 278 11.14 -11.26 15.19
CA TYR A 278 9.86 -11.67 14.68
C TYR A 278 9.31 -12.81 15.53
N ASN A 279 8.26 -12.52 16.29
CA ASN A 279 7.55 -13.51 17.10
C ASN A 279 6.33 -14.02 16.34
N GLY A 280 6.11 -15.33 16.35
CA GLY A 280 4.97 -15.95 15.70
C GLY A 280 4.35 -17.08 16.49
N THR A 281 3.09 -17.35 16.15
CA THR A 281 2.30 -18.50 16.62
C THR A 281 2.05 -19.42 15.43
N TYR A 282 2.11 -20.73 15.63
CA TYR A 282 1.70 -21.70 14.62
C TYR A 282 0.43 -22.44 15.06
N THR A 283 -0.36 -22.88 14.07
CA THR A 283 -1.58 -23.68 14.25
C THR A 283 -1.45 -24.97 13.45
N GLY A 284 -1.10 -26.06 14.14
CA GLY A 284 -1.08 -27.42 13.60
C GLY A 284 -1.89 -28.37 14.50
N THR A 285 -1.49 -29.64 14.58
CA THR A 285 -2.04 -30.58 15.57
C THR A 285 -1.68 -30.21 17.01
N ASP A 286 -0.59 -29.47 17.20
CA ASP A 286 -0.24 -28.74 18.42
C ASP A 286 -0.19 -27.23 18.12
N SER A 287 -0.14 -26.41 19.17
CA SER A 287 0.09 -24.97 19.08
C SER A 287 1.30 -24.54 19.91
N GLY A 288 2.03 -23.54 19.44
CA GLY A 288 3.25 -23.07 20.07
C GLY A 288 3.77 -21.75 19.48
N THR A 289 4.90 -21.29 20.02
CA THR A 289 5.49 -19.99 19.71
C THR A 289 6.92 -20.14 19.23
N PHE A 290 7.32 -19.34 18.26
CA PHE A 290 8.70 -19.26 17.82
C PHE A 290 9.17 -17.80 17.76
N THR A 291 10.47 -17.61 17.91
CA THR A 291 11.14 -16.32 17.76
C THR A 291 12.25 -16.46 16.74
N ILE A 292 12.23 -15.60 15.71
CA ILE A 292 13.31 -15.47 14.72
C ILE A 292 13.88 -14.06 14.83
N ALA A 293 15.18 -13.97 15.10
CA ALA A 293 15.95 -12.73 15.04
C ALA A 293 16.78 -12.71 13.75
N VAL A 294 16.78 -11.57 13.06
CA VAL A 294 17.67 -11.31 11.92
C VAL A 294 18.60 -10.17 12.30
N ASP A 295 19.91 -10.41 12.19
CA ASP A 295 20.94 -9.45 12.59
C ASP A 295 21.29 -8.42 11.49
N ALA A 296 22.14 -7.45 11.85
CA ALA A 296 22.60 -6.39 10.95
C ALA A 296 23.43 -6.85 9.74
N THR A 297 23.78 -8.13 9.67
CA THR A 297 24.50 -8.77 8.56
C THR A 297 23.61 -9.71 7.75
N GLY A 298 22.33 -9.86 8.12
CA GLY A 298 21.38 -10.76 7.47
C GLY A 298 21.48 -12.22 7.94
N ASN A 299 22.23 -12.51 9.01
CA ASN A 299 22.19 -13.83 9.63
C ASN A 299 20.89 -14.00 10.40
N VAL A 300 20.34 -15.20 10.34
CA VAL A 300 19.08 -15.56 10.97
C VAL A 300 19.37 -16.51 12.12
N GLN A 301 18.91 -16.16 13.32
CA GLN A 301 18.95 -17.04 14.50
C GLN A 301 17.55 -17.15 15.09
N GLY A 302 17.10 -18.35 15.43
CA GLY A 302 15.78 -18.52 16.04
C GLY A 302 15.70 -19.76 16.92
N THR A 303 14.73 -19.72 17.84
CA THR A 303 14.40 -20.81 18.76
C THR A 303 12.92 -21.18 18.66
N SER A 304 12.67 -22.50 18.65
CA SER A 304 11.33 -23.09 18.80
C SER A 304 11.21 -23.78 20.16
N ASN A 305 10.00 -23.90 20.70
CA ASN A 305 9.73 -24.44 22.03
C ASN A 305 8.83 -25.70 22.06
N THR A 306 8.72 -26.45 20.97
CA THR A 306 7.80 -27.60 20.85
C THR A 306 8.47 -28.92 20.47
N ASN A 307 7.87 -30.04 20.90
CA ASN A 307 8.40 -31.41 20.78
C ASN A 307 7.55 -32.28 19.82
N SER A 308 7.12 -31.75 18.68
CA SER A 308 6.17 -32.41 17.77
C SER A 308 6.49 -32.12 16.30
N SER A 309 6.19 -33.08 15.41
CA SER A 309 6.31 -32.91 13.95
C SER A 309 5.42 -31.77 13.42
N ILE A 310 6.01 -30.78 12.74
CA ILE A 310 5.29 -29.63 12.18
C ILE A 310 5.34 -29.65 10.65
N THR A 311 4.21 -29.92 10.02
CA THR A 311 4.00 -29.67 8.58
C THR A 311 2.91 -28.62 8.45
N GLY A 312 3.26 -27.38 8.07
CA GLY A 312 2.28 -26.30 8.00
C GLY A 312 2.84 -24.95 7.53
N THR A 313 1.91 -24.10 7.09
CA THR A 313 2.17 -22.69 6.74
C THR A 313 2.04 -21.84 7.99
N ILE A 314 2.98 -20.92 8.20
CA ILE A 314 2.99 -20.03 9.36
C ILE A 314 2.92 -18.58 8.86
N THR A 315 1.87 -17.87 9.26
CA THR A 315 1.66 -16.45 8.91
C THR A 315 2.04 -15.57 10.09
N LEU A 316 2.94 -14.60 9.90
CA LEU A 316 3.27 -13.64 10.94
C LEU A 316 2.36 -12.42 10.93
N GLY A 317 1.81 -12.10 12.11
CA GLY A 317 1.14 -10.83 12.39
C GLY A 317 2.09 -9.64 12.53
N GLY A 318 2.97 -9.44 11.55
CA GLY A 318 3.78 -8.22 11.40
C GLY A 318 3.11 -7.21 10.45
N PRO A 319 3.56 -5.94 10.42
CA PRO A 319 3.01 -4.93 9.52
C PRO A 319 3.16 -5.28 8.02
N ASP A 320 4.05 -6.22 7.67
CA ASP A 320 4.48 -6.50 6.29
C ASP A 320 3.98 -7.87 5.74
N GLY A 321 3.06 -8.55 6.44
CA GLY A 321 2.36 -9.74 5.90
C GLY A 321 3.23 -10.95 5.55
N LEU A 322 4.29 -11.21 6.32
CA LEU A 322 5.26 -12.28 6.04
C LEU A 322 4.67 -13.69 6.19
N THR A 323 4.95 -14.55 5.20
CA THR A 323 4.54 -15.97 5.19
C THR A 323 5.76 -16.89 5.21
N PHE A 324 5.78 -17.82 6.15
CA PHE A 324 6.85 -18.79 6.37
C PHE A 324 6.33 -20.19 6.00
N VAL A 325 7.12 -20.93 5.23
CA VAL A 325 6.83 -22.34 4.90
C VAL A 325 7.92 -23.22 5.48
N PHE A 326 7.52 -24.14 6.36
CA PHE A 326 8.39 -25.12 7.00
C PHE A 326 8.09 -26.52 6.48
N SER A 327 9.14 -27.32 6.26
CA SER A 327 9.02 -28.74 5.94
C SER A 327 10.07 -29.54 6.71
N GLY A 328 9.64 -30.24 7.79
CA GLY A 328 10.50 -31.10 8.59
C GLY A 328 9.82 -31.61 9.87
N THR A 329 10.37 -32.67 10.47
CA THR A 329 9.98 -33.15 11.80
C THR A 329 10.80 -32.43 12.87
N VAL A 330 10.18 -32.02 13.98
CA VAL A 330 10.78 -31.12 14.99
C VAL A 330 10.72 -31.70 16.41
N ASN A 331 11.83 -31.80 17.13
CA ASN A 331 11.91 -32.35 18.49
C ASN A 331 12.72 -31.46 19.46
N GLY A 332 12.15 -30.31 19.86
CA GLY A 332 12.64 -29.51 20.99
C GLY A 332 13.38 -28.23 20.60
N THR A 333 14.28 -27.77 21.46
CA THR A 333 14.96 -26.47 21.30
C THR A 333 15.96 -26.51 20.16
N ASN A 334 15.50 -26.09 18.98
CA ASN A 334 16.24 -26.12 17.75
C ASN A 334 16.89 -24.77 17.42
N THR A 335 18.06 -24.82 16.80
CA THR A 335 18.76 -23.64 16.28
C THR A 335 18.47 -23.50 14.79
N ILE A 336 17.76 -22.42 14.42
CA ILE A 336 17.51 -22.08 13.01
C ILE A 336 18.71 -21.27 12.49
N SER A 337 19.27 -21.63 11.32
CA SER A 337 20.36 -20.91 10.67
C SER A 337 20.07 -20.75 9.18
N GLY A 338 19.93 -19.51 8.71
CA GLY A 338 19.64 -19.22 7.32
C GLY A 338 20.24 -17.91 6.83
N ILE A 339 20.12 -17.69 5.51
CA ILE A 339 20.64 -16.53 4.80
C ILE A 339 19.46 -15.85 4.11
N TYR A 340 19.32 -14.54 4.31
CA TYR A 340 18.43 -13.71 3.50
C TYR A 340 19.04 -13.47 2.12
N ASN A 341 18.36 -13.87 1.06
CA ASN A 341 18.71 -13.48 -0.31
C ASN A 341 17.93 -12.19 -0.68
N PRO A 342 18.59 -11.03 -0.73
CA PRO A 342 17.93 -9.76 -1.05
C PRO A 342 17.43 -9.70 -2.49
N ALA A 343 18.03 -10.45 -3.43
CA ALA A 343 17.66 -10.42 -4.84
C ALA A 343 16.31 -11.11 -5.10
N THR A 344 16.04 -12.23 -4.43
CA THR A 344 14.75 -12.93 -4.53
C THR A 344 13.74 -12.49 -3.49
N LYS A 345 14.16 -11.68 -2.49
CA LYS A 345 13.43 -11.42 -1.24
C LYS A 345 12.92 -12.73 -0.61
N ILE A 346 13.80 -13.73 -0.61
CA ILE A 346 13.55 -15.04 0.00
C ILE A 346 14.66 -15.30 1.02
N MET A 347 14.27 -15.66 2.23
CA MET A 347 15.18 -16.22 3.23
C MET A 347 15.10 -17.74 3.12
N SER A 348 16.24 -18.41 3.04
CA SER A 348 16.30 -19.87 3.10
C SER A 348 17.42 -20.33 4.02
N GLY A 349 17.24 -21.51 4.58
CA GLY A 349 18.22 -22.04 5.52
C GLY A 349 17.92 -23.47 5.93
N THR A 350 18.79 -23.97 6.80
CA THR A 350 18.62 -25.25 7.46
C THR A 350 18.31 -25.02 8.94
N TRP A 351 17.69 -26.02 9.52
CA TRP A 351 17.44 -26.09 10.95
C TRP A 351 17.94 -27.48 11.41
N ASN A 352 18.44 -27.57 12.64
CA ASN A 352 19.18 -28.74 13.10
C ASN A 352 18.78 -29.14 14.52
N ASP A 353 18.31 -30.38 14.67
CA ASP A 353 17.85 -30.91 15.95
C ASP A 353 19.00 -31.52 16.76
N PRO A 354 19.36 -30.92 17.91
CA PRO A 354 20.47 -31.41 18.73
C PRO A 354 20.15 -32.73 19.45
N ASN A 355 18.88 -33.16 19.50
CA ASN A 355 18.45 -34.33 20.27
C ASN A 355 18.43 -35.62 19.44
N ASP A 356 18.07 -35.54 18.16
CA ASP A 356 17.98 -36.72 17.26
C ASP A 356 18.79 -36.60 15.96
N GLY A 357 19.40 -35.44 15.68
CA GLY A 357 20.20 -35.20 14.48
C GLY A 357 19.37 -34.97 13.20
N SER A 358 18.07 -34.74 13.32
CA SER A 358 17.20 -34.40 12.20
C SER A 358 17.61 -33.08 11.55
N HIS A 359 17.54 -33.05 10.22
CA HIS A 359 17.77 -31.85 9.41
C HIS A 359 16.55 -31.58 8.53
N GLY A 360 16.29 -30.31 8.26
CA GLY A 360 15.27 -29.88 7.31
C GLY A 360 15.62 -28.52 6.71
N THR A 361 14.75 -28.03 5.83
CA THR A 361 14.88 -26.73 5.17
C THR A 361 13.67 -25.85 5.45
N PHE A 362 13.89 -24.54 5.49
CA PHE A 362 12.82 -23.55 5.54
C PHE A 362 12.97 -22.53 4.41
N THR A 363 11.83 -21.98 3.97
CA THR A 363 11.76 -20.91 2.98
C THR A 363 10.78 -19.85 3.47
N VAL A 364 11.22 -18.60 3.55
CA VAL A 364 10.40 -17.43 3.84
C VAL A 364 10.37 -16.55 2.62
N SER A 365 9.20 -16.35 2.04
CA SER A 365 9.02 -15.39 0.95
C SER A 365 8.48 -14.10 1.51
N PHE A 366 9.22 -13.01 1.35
CA PHE A 366 8.71 -11.68 1.67
C PHE A 366 7.68 -11.34 0.59
N ALA A 367 6.46 -10.99 0.98
CA ALA A 367 5.47 -10.54 0.03
C ALA A 367 6.00 -9.26 -0.65
N THR A 368 6.25 -9.33 -1.96
CA THR A 368 6.62 -8.14 -2.74
C THR A 368 5.41 -7.20 -2.74
N THR A 369 5.42 -6.21 -1.85
CA THR A 369 4.40 -5.17 -1.79
C THR A 369 4.35 -4.49 -3.16
N THR A 370 3.27 -4.69 -3.92
CA THR A 370 3.12 -4.07 -5.24
C THR A 370 3.39 -2.57 -5.13
N PRO A 371 4.36 -1.99 -5.86
CA PRO A 371 4.67 -0.58 -5.71
C PRO A 371 3.47 0.27 -6.12
N VAL A 372 3.15 1.28 -5.31
CA VAL A 372 2.05 2.21 -5.54
C VAL A 372 2.55 3.62 -5.83
N SER A 373 1.70 4.44 -6.42
CA SER A 373 1.94 5.86 -6.63
C SER A 373 1.01 6.74 -5.79
N TYR A 374 1.50 7.92 -5.45
CA TYR A 374 0.73 9.00 -4.81
C TYR A 374 0.84 10.26 -5.66
N THR A 375 -0.29 10.72 -6.21
CA THR A 375 -0.40 11.93 -7.04
C THR A 375 -1.20 12.99 -6.31
N ALA A 376 -0.71 14.22 -6.29
CA ALA A 376 -1.44 15.37 -5.74
C ALA A 376 -0.97 16.69 -6.35
N THR A 377 -1.52 17.80 -5.86
CA THR A 377 -1.17 19.16 -6.27
C THR A 377 -0.69 20.00 -5.08
N VAL A 378 0.05 21.08 -5.37
CA VAL A 378 0.59 22.02 -4.39
C VAL A 378 0.31 23.43 -4.86
N TYR A 379 -0.26 24.26 -3.97
CA TYR A 379 -0.70 25.62 -4.28
C TYR A 379 -0.08 26.60 -3.28
N ASP A 380 0.35 27.75 -3.77
CA ASP A 380 0.72 28.93 -2.98
C ASP A 380 -0.56 29.62 -2.52
N TYR A 381 -0.72 29.79 -1.20
CA TYR A 381 -1.83 30.51 -0.57
C TYR A 381 -1.39 31.84 0.09
N SER A 382 -0.33 32.46 -0.41
CA SER A 382 0.07 33.82 -0.01
C SER A 382 -0.98 34.89 -0.36
N GLY A 383 -1.92 34.59 -1.27
CA GLY A 383 -3.10 35.40 -1.57
C GLY A 383 -4.43 34.66 -1.30
N ALA A 384 -5.55 35.38 -1.38
CA ALA A 384 -6.89 34.87 -1.07
C ALA A 384 -7.37 33.70 -1.97
N SER A 385 -6.84 33.61 -3.19
CA SER A 385 -7.04 32.48 -4.09
C SER A 385 -5.72 31.75 -4.26
N GLY A 386 -5.70 30.44 -3.96
CA GLY A 386 -4.50 29.63 -4.13
C GLY A 386 -4.07 29.53 -5.60
N ILE A 387 -2.78 29.69 -5.87
CA ILE A 387 -2.19 29.61 -7.22
C ILE A 387 -1.34 28.33 -7.33
N PRO A 388 -1.40 27.55 -8.41
CA PRO A 388 -0.57 26.35 -8.57
C PRO A 388 0.93 26.64 -8.42
N ALA A 389 1.62 25.92 -7.52
CA ALA A 389 3.00 26.16 -7.16
C ALA A 389 3.95 25.16 -7.85
N GLY A 390 4.49 25.53 -9.00
CA GLY A 390 5.54 24.76 -9.68
C GLY A 390 6.92 24.89 -9.05
N GLY A 391 7.79 23.88 -9.23
CA GLY A 391 9.14 23.87 -8.66
C GLY A 391 9.17 23.76 -7.14
N VAL A 392 8.26 23.00 -6.54
CA VAL A 392 8.27 22.59 -5.13
C VAL A 392 8.90 21.22 -5.03
N THR A 393 9.92 21.04 -4.20
CA THR A 393 10.49 19.73 -3.91
C THR A 393 9.56 18.98 -2.97
N VAL A 394 9.13 17.78 -3.37
CA VAL A 394 8.27 16.91 -2.55
C VAL A 394 9.02 15.61 -2.25
N THR A 395 9.19 15.27 -0.98
CA THR A 395 10.00 14.14 -0.51
C THR A 395 9.26 13.31 0.54
N THR A 396 9.27 11.98 0.44
CA THR A 396 8.73 11.08 1.47
C THR A 396 9.67 11.02 2.67
N ILE A 397 9.11 11.11 3.88
CA ILE A 397 9.78 10.89 5.15
C ILE A 397 9.20 9.62 5.80
N GLY A 398 10.07 8.82 6.41
CA GLY A 398 9.72 7.50 6.96
C GLY A 398 9.95 6.32 6.01
N LEU A 399 10.27 6.57 4.74
CA LEU A 399 10.72 5.55 3.78
C LEU A 399 12.24 5.52 3.66
N ALA A 400 12.79 4.34 3.35
CA ALA A 400 14.18 4.11 3.00
C ALA A 400 14.24 3.22 1.73
N PRO A 401 14.78 3.72 0.60
CA PRO A 401 15.21 5.10 0.35
C PRO A 401 14.06 6.11 0.41
N GLN A 402 14.38 7.39 0.62
CA GLN A 402 13.40 8.46 0.44
C GLN A 402 13.12 8.67 -1.06
N ILE A 403 11.84 8.73 -1.41
CA ILE A 403 11.37 9.03 -2.76
C ILE A 403 11.16 10.54 -2.84
N SER A 404 11.68 11.18 -3.90
CA SER A 404 11.56 12.63 -4.10
C SER A 404 11.21 12.97 -5.54
N THR A 405 10.44 14.04 -5.72
CA THR A 405 10.02 14.59 -7.00
C THR A 405 9.91 16.12 -6.91
N THR A 406 9.57 16.78 -8.02
CA THR A 406 9.35 18.23 -8.08
C THR A 406 8.04 18.55 -8.80
N THR A 407 7.26 19.50 -8.30
CA THR A 407 5.99 19.88 -8.95
C THR A 407 6.20 20.53 -10.33
N ASN A 408 5.32 20.21 -11.28
CA ASN A 408 5.25 20.86 -12.59
C ASN A 408 4.61 22.26 -12.50
N THR A 409 4.50 22.98 -13.62
CA THR A 409 3.91 24.33 -13.67
C THR A 409 2.44 24.41 -13.21
N ALA A 410 1.70 23.30 -13.27
CA ALA A 410 0.34 23.18 -12.72
C ALA A 410 0.32 22.75 -11.24
N GLY A 411 1.46 22.82 -10.54
CA GLY A 411 1.60 22.43 -9.14
C GLY A 411 1.46 20.94 -8.88
N SER A 412 1.31 20.11 -9.91
CA SER A 412 1.07 18.67 -9.79
C SER A 412 2.38 17.90 -9.63
N PHE A 413 2.35 16.83 -8.83
CA PHE A 413 3.45 15.88 -8.67
C PHE A 413 2.92 14.45 -8.52
N THR A 414 3.77 13.47 -8.86
CA THR A 414 3.58 12.05 -8.55
C THR A 414 4.82 11.52 -7.85
N LEU A 415 4.64 10.89 -6.69
CA LEU A 415 5.63 10.03 -6.05
C LEU A 415 5.33 8.60 -6.49
N ALA A 416 6.23 8.00 -7.27
CA ALA A 416 6.12 6.62 -7.73
C ALA A 416 6.98 5.67 -6.89
N ASN A 417 6.69 4.37 -6.96
CA ASN A 417 7.41 3.30 -6.27
C ASN A 417 7.36 3.36 -4.74
N ILE A 418 6.27 3.86 -4.17
CA ILE A 418 6.00 3.78 -2.73
C ILE A 418 5.67 2.31 -2.40
N PRO A 419 6.30 1.68 -1.40
CA PRO A 419 5.91 0.34 -0.95
C PRO A 419 4.47 0.35 -0.42
N SER A 420 3.61 -0.50 -1.00
CA SER A 420 2.21 -0.68 -0.56
C SER A 420 2.16 -1.13 0.90
N GLY A 421 1.22 -0.58 1.67
CA GLY A 421 1.04 -0.92 3.08
C GLY A 421 1.99 -0.23 4.07
N ILE A 422 3.03 0.48 3.60
CA ILE A 422 4.00 1.14 4.47
C ILE A 422 3.55 2.55 4.87
N ARG A 423 3.76 2.89 6.15
CA ARG A 423 3.41 4.20 6.71
C ARG A 423 4.51 5.24 6.46
N PHE A 424 4.16 6.36 5.83
CA PHE A 424 5.06 7.48 5.55
C PHE A 424 4.33 8.82 5.71
N TYR A 425 5.02 9.93 5.50
CA TYR A 425 4.44 11.26 5.28
C TYR A 425 5.29 12.00 4.25
N ILE A 426 4.82 13.12 3.71
CA ILE A 426 5.59 13.93 2.77
C ILE A 426 6.03 15.26 3.38
N LYS A 427 7.20 15.72 2.97
CA LYS A 427 7.69 17.09 3.12
C LYS A 427 7.57 17.79 1.77
N LEU A 428 7.10 19.03 1.78
CA LEU A 428 7.06 19.95 0.65
C LEU A 428 7.92 21.16 0.98
N SER A 429 8.89 21.48 0.12
CA SER A 429 9.86 22.55 0.36
C SER A 429 10.06 23.43 -0.87
N LYS A 430 10.06 24.75 -0.67
CA LYS A 430 10.32 25.75 -1.69
C LYS A 430 10.90 27.00 -1.05
N SER A 431 11.95 27.57 -1.64
CA SER A 431 12.55 28.83 -1.15
C SER A 431 11.50 29.95 -1.11
N GLY A 432 11.51 30.75 -0.03
CA GLY A 432 10.52 31.80 0.26
C GLY A 432 9.29 31.34 1.05
N TYR A 433 9.11 30.04 1.26
CA TYR A 433 7.97 29.46 1.97
C TYR A 433 8.41 28.76 3.27
N ALA A 434 7.49 28.64 4.22
CA ALA A 434 7.61 27.69 5.30
C ALA A 434 7.53 26.27 4.72
N ASP A 435 8.35 25.34 5.26
CA ASP A 435 8.23 23.93 4.90
C ASP A 435 6.84 23.41 5.29
N SER A 436 6.27 22.56 4.45
CA SER A 436 4.95 21.99 4.69
C SER A 436 5.02 20.47 4.74
N TYR A 437 4.17 19.83 5.55
CA TYR A 437 4.21 18.40 5.84
C TYR A 437 2.80 17.81 5.78
N SER A 438 2.66 16.57 5.31
CA SER A 438 1.42 15.83 5.52
C SER A 438 1.33 15.26 6.94
N GLY A 439 0.14 14.83 7.34
CA GLY A 439 0.02 13.80 8.39
C GLY A 439 0.51 12.44 7.88
N TYR A 440 0.54 11.44 8.76
CA TYR A 440 0.86 10.07 8.36
C TYR A 440 -0.15 9.51 7.34
N MET A 441 0.40 8.83 6.34
CA MET A 441 -0.27 8.21 5.21
C MET A 441 0.14 6.75 5.10
N ASN A 442 -0.74 5.93 4.54
CA ASN A 442 -0.50 4.55 4.17
C ASN A 442 -1.45 4.26 3.01
N TYR A 443 -0.96 3.67 1.92
CA TYR A 443 -1.72 3.38 0.71
C TYR A 443 -1.45 1.96 0.22
N ASN A 444 -2.52 1.23 -0.08
CA ASN A 444 -2.45 -0.13 -0.62
C ASN A 444 -2.65 -0.17 -2.15
N ALA A 445 -2.96 0.97 -2.76
CA ALA A 445 -3.20 1.14 -4.19
C ALA A 445 -2.78 2.55 -4.64
N ASN A 446 -2.60 2.74 -5.95
CA ASN A 446 -2.34 4.05 -6.55
C ASN A 446 -3.43 5.04 -6.13
N THR A 447 -3.03 6.19 -5.59
CA THR A 447 -3.94 7.17 -5.01
C THR A 447 -3.72 8.55 -5.62
N ASP A 448 -4.81 9.15 -6.12
CA ASP A 448 -4.82 10.54 -6.59
C ASP A 448 -5.63 11.43 -5.63
N THR A 449 -5.02 12.55 -5.22
CA THR A 449 -5.66 13.58 -4.40
C THR A 449 -5.46 14.98 -5.01
N SER A 450 -5.34 15.09 -6.34
CA SER A 450 -5.06 16.35 -7.06
C SER A 450 -6.15 17.41 -6.92
N THR A 451 -7.39 17.03 -6.58
CA THR A 451 -8.48 17.93 -6.19
C THR A 451 -8.29 18.56 -4.79
N ARG A 452 -7.25 18.14 -4.07
CA ARG A 452 -7.00 18.43 -2.64
C ARG A 452 -5.59 19.01 -2.46
N PRO A 453 -5.33 20.24 -2.93
CA PRO A 453 -3.98 20.78 -2.96
C PRO A 453 -3.40 20.95 -1.56
N TYR A 454 -2.12 20.60 -1.43
CA TYR A 454 -1.29 21.00 -0.29
C TYR A 454 -1.03 22.50 -0.38
N ALA A 455 -1.26 23.22 0.73
CA ALA A 455 -1.00 24.65 0.80
C ALA A 455 0.44 24.95 1.23
N LEU A 456 1.13 25.82 0.50
CA LEU A 456 2.34 26.50 0.92
C LEU A 456 2.00 27.90 1.45
N TRP A 457 2.75 28.34 2.45
CA TRP A 457 2.54 29.59 3.17
C TRP A 457 3.87 30.31 3.37
N GLN A 458 3.85 31.64 3.33
CA GLN A 458 5.03 32.43 3.67
C GLN A 458 5.22 32.43 5.20
N PRO A 459 6.45 32.47 5.73
CA PRO A 459 6.69 32.55 7.18
C PRO A 459 5.98 33.75 7.85
N ALA A 460 5.79 34.85 7.12
CA ALA A 460 5.02 36.01 7.60
C ALA A 460 3.56 35.66 7.94
N THR A 461 2.92 34.75 7.20
CA THR A 461 1.54 34.31 7.47
C THR A 461 1.46 33.50 8.76
N LEU A 462 2.44 32.63 9.02
CA LEU A 462 2.52 31.87 10.28
C LEU A 462 2.66 32.81 11.48
N SER A 463 3.50 33.84 11.36
CA SER A 463 3.63 34.89 12.38
C SER A 463 2.34 35.71 12.55
N ALA A 464 1.63 36.03 11.47
CA ALA A 464 0.36 36.77 11.51
C ALA A 464 -0.76 35.98 12.21
N TRP A 465 -0.77 34.64 12.08
CA TRP A 465 -1.64 33.76 12.89
C TRP A 465 -1.18 33.60 14.35
N GLY A 466 -0.07 34.19 14.77
CA GLY A 466 0.43 34.11 16.15
C GLY A 466 1.27 32.87 16.47
N ASN A 467 1.92 32.26 15.47
CA ASN A 467 2.92 31.22 15.73
C ASN A 467 4.22 31.83 16.28
N THR A 468 4.73 31.26 17.36
CA THR A 468 6.03 31.60 17.95
C THR A 468 7.15 30.98 17.12
N ALA A 469 8.21 31.73 16.84
CA ALA A 469 9.40 31.22 16.15
C ALA A 469 9.96 29.95 16.82
N GLY A 470 10.41 28.98 16.02
CA GLY A 470 10.88 27.68 16.47
C GLY A 470 9.76 26.66 16.77
N LYS A 471 8.49 27.03 16.60
CA LYS A 471 7.33 26.14 16.75
C LYS A 471 6.62 25.94 15.41
N GLY A 472 5.85 24.87 15.29
CA GLY A 472 5.04 24.58 14.11
C GLY A 472 3.55 24.74 14.34
N ILE A 473 2.80 24.73 13.24
CA ILE A 473 1.34 24.79 13.21
C ILE A 473 0.76 23.53 12.54
N ILE A 474 -0.48 23.19 12.90
CA ILE A 474 -1.29 22.20 12.14
C ILE A 474 -2.49 22.94 11.57
N ARG A 475 -2.60 23.05 10.24
CA ARG A 475 -3.77 23.67 9.56
C ARG A 475 -4.52 22.60 8.77
N SER A 476 -5.82 22.47 8.97
CA SER A 476 -6.62 21.59 8.11
C SER A 476 -8.12 21.90 8.10
N ARG A 477 -8.90 20.95 7.59
CA ARG A 477 -10.36 20.97 7.57
C ARG A 477 -10.94 19.68 8.15
N VAL A 478 -12.15 19.77 8.69
CA VAL A 478 -13.04 18.65 8.99
C VAL A 478 -14.00 18.45 7.81
N VAL A 479 -14.07 17.23 7.26
CA VAL A 479 -14.82 16.92 6.02
C VAL A 479 -15.55 15.58 6.09
N GLU A 480 -16.60 15.40 5.29
CA GLU A 480 -17.33 14.14 5.12
C GLU A 480 -16.46 13.10 4.39
N SER A 481 -16.61 11.82 4.74
CA SER A 481 -15.85 10.73 4.10
C SER A 481 -16.24 10.48 2.65
N THR A 482 -17.52 10.62 2.31
CA THR A 482 -18.10 10.43 0.96
C THR A 482 -17.85 11.61 0.03
N ASN A 483 -17.75 12.84 0.56
CA ASN A 483 -17.38 14.02 -0.19
C ASN A 483 -16.34 14.85 0.59
N GLN A 484 -15.07 14.45 0.47
CA GLN A 484 -14.00 15.17 1.15
C GLN A 484 -13.74 16.56 0.55
N ASP A 485 -14.09 16.81 -0.72
CA ASP A 485 -13.62 17.95 -1.51
C ASP A 485 -14.47 19.20 -1.32
N THR A 486 -15.78 19.06 -1.17
CA THR A 486 -16.70 20.17 -0.87
C THR A 486 -17.60 19.90 0.33
N GLY A 487 -17.66 18.66 0.85
CA GLY A 487 -18.43 18.29 2.04
C GLY A 487 -17.75 18.72 3.34
N TYR A 488 -17.61 20.03 3.56
CA TYR A 488 -17.06 20.60 4.77
C TYR A 488 -18.03 20.44 5.95
N ILE A 489 -17.54 19.98 7.11
CA ILE A 489 -18.37 19.76 8.29
C ILE A 489 -18.31 20.99 9.20
N SER A 490 -19.40 21.75 9.21
CA SER A 490 -19.68 22.82 10.18
C SER A 490 -20.09 22.25 11.54
N GLY A 491 -19.79 22.96 12.63
CA GLY A 491 -20.15 22.60 13.99
C GLY A 491 -19.38 21.41 14.59
N ALA A 492 -18.20 21.10 14.06
CA ALA A 492 -17.32 20.08 14.62
C ALA A 492 -16.33 20.72 15.62
N VAL A 493 -16.25 20.14 16.83
CA VAL A 493 -15.26 20.54 17.83
C VAL A 493 -13.99 19.73 17.58
N VAL A 494 -12.86 20.37 17.36
CA VAL A 494 -11.58 19.71 17.06
C VAL A 494 -10.72 19.65 18.33
N THR A 495 -10.03 18.53 18.52
CA THR A 495 -9.10 18.29 19.63
C THR A 495 -7.72 17.92 19.08
N ALA A 496 -6.67 18.43 19.72
CA ALA A 496 -5.29 18.17 19.34
C ALA A 496 -4.46 17.84 20.59
N THR A 497 -3.93 16.62 20.67
CA THR A 497 -3.19 16.11 21.83
C THR A 497 -1.95 15.34 21.41
N ASP A 498 -0.85 15.43 22.17
CA ASP A 498 0.29 14.53 21.98
C ASP A 498 0.18 13.24 22.81
N GLY A 499 1.12 12.32 22.59
CA GLY A 499 1.19 11.04 23.33
C GLY A 499 1.43 11.18 24.84
N ASN A 500 1.75 12.38 25.35
CA ASN A 500 1.86 12.66 26.78
C ASN A 500 0.54 13.25 27.35
N GLY A 501 -0.52 13.35 26.56
CA GLY A 501 -1.78 13.97 26.94
C GLY A 501 -1.75 15.50 26.93
N THR A 502 -0.72 16.13 26.36
CA THR A 502 -0.64 17.60 26.27
C THR A 502 -1.64 18.09 25.22
N SER A 503 -2.68 18.81 25.65
CA SER A 503 -3.62 19.46 24.73
C SER A 503 -3.04 20.76 24.16
N TYR A 504 -3.23 20.96 22.85
CA TYR A 504 -2.82 22.17 22.15
C TYR A 504 -4.04 23.05 21.79
N PRO A 505 -3.96 24.39 21.91
CA PRO A 505 -5.07 25.27 21.57
C PRO A 505 -5.47 25.15 20.09
N VAL A 506 -6.77 24.95 19.86
CA VAL A 506 -7.38 24.91 18.53
C VAL A 506 -8.11 26.22 18.29
N ASN A 507 -7.89 26.81 17.12
CA ASN A 507 -8.55 27.99 16.61
C ASN A 507 -9.33 27.62 15.35
N TYR A 508 -10.44 28.30 15.07
CA TYR A 508 -11.24 28.08 13.86
C TYR A 508 -11.05 29.23 12.88
N LEU A 509 -11.09 28.92 11.58
CA LEU A 509 -10.82 29.91 10.53
C LEU A 509 -12.04 30.16 9.66
N ASP A 510 -12.18 31.39 9.16
CA ASP A 510 -13.20 31.77 8.18
C ASP A 510 -12.82 31.40 6.73
N SER A 511 -13.67 31.75 5.77
CA SER A 511 -13.42 31.58 4.33
C SER A 511 -12.11 32.24 3.86
N SER A 512 -11.71 33.35 4.49
CA SER A 512 -10.51 34.15 4.19
C SER A 512 -9.27 33.76 5.00
N ASP A 513 -9.33 32.66 5.78
CA ASP A 513 -8.25 32.18 6.64
C ASP A 513 -7.88 33.09 7.84
N ASN A 514 -8.80 33.96 8.27
CA ASN A 514 -8.69 34.70 9.54
C ASN A 514 -9.15 33.83 10.71
N ILE A 515 -8.55 34.03 11.89
CA ILE A 515 -9.00 33.37 13.13
C ILE A 515 -10.32 33.99 13.60
N ILE A 516 -11.36 33.17 13.75
CA ILE A 516 -12.66 33.56 14.29
C ILE A 516 -12.55 33.63 15.82
N SER A 517 -12.44 34.84 16.37
CA SER A 517 -12.31 35.07 17.80
C SER A 517 -13.50 34.49 18.58
N GLY A 518 -13.21 33.65 19.59
CA GLY A 518 -14.23 33.03 20.45
C GLY A 518 -15.01 31.86 19.84
N ALA A 519 -14.69 31.40 18.63
CA ALA A 519 -15.35 30.25 18.03
C ALA A 519 -15.06 28.95 18.81
N ALA A 520 -16.10 28.15 19.06
CA ALA A 520 -16.00 26.87 19.79
C ALA A 520 -15.96 25.63 18.87
N ALA A 521 -16.33 25.79 17.59
CA ALA A 521 -16.41 24.72 16.60
C ALA A 521 -16.14 25.28 15.19
N THR A 522 -15.96 24.40 14.20
CA THR A 522 -15.78 24.76 12.79
C THR A 522 -16.97 25.54 12.22
N ASP A 523 -16.71 26.45 11.29
CA ASP A 523 -17.71 27.13 10.49
C ASP A 523 -18.10 26.32 9.22
N ALA A 524 -18.84 26.94 8.30
CA ALA A 524 -19.23 26.34 7.01
C ALA A 524 -18.05 25.89 6.12
N THR A 525 -16.81 26.31 6.42
CA THR A 525 -15.60 25.93 5.67
C THR A 525 -14.89 24.71 6.25
N GLY A 526 -15.28 24.29 7.46
CA GLY A 526 -14.67 23.18 8.19
C GLY A 526 -13.25 23.45 8.70
N LYS A 527 -12.69 24.65 8.51
CA LYS A 527 -11.27 24.95 8.75
C LYS A 527 -10.92 25.07 10.24
N TYR A 528 -9.72 24.62 10.60
CA TYR A 528 -9.13 24.82 11.92
C TYR A 528 -7.60 24.97 11.86
N LEU A 529 -7.04 25.50 12.94
CA LEU A 529 -5.62 25.81 13.12
C LEU A 529 -5.18 25.48 14.56
N VAL A 530 -4.21 24.58 14.71
CA VAL A 530 -3.50 24.30 15.96
C VAL A 530 -2.21 25.10 15.96
N LEU A 531 -2.03 25.97 16.94
CA LEU A 531 -0.89 26.90 17.01
C LEU A 531 0.16 26.46 18.02
N ASN A 532 1.38 26.95 17.84
CA ASN A 532 2.43 26.93 18.87
C ASN A 532 2.79 25.53 19.37
N VAL A 533 2.76 24.52 18.49
CA VAL A 533 3.19 23.16 18.80
C VAL A 533 4.72 23.08 18.78
N PRO A 534 5.40 22.63 19.86
CA PRO A 534 6.84 22.48 19.86
C PRO A 534 7.34 21.53 18.76
N ALA A 535 8.47 21.87 18.14
CA ALA A 535 9.11 21.01 17.15
C ALA A 535 9.45 19.61 17.71
N GLY A 536 9.34 18.59 16.86
CA GLY A 536 9.56 17.19 17.21
C GLY A 536 8.38 16.50 17.91
N ARG A 537 7.25 17.21 18.16
CA ARG A 537 6.06 16.60 18.75
C ARG A 537 5.28 15.77 17.72
N ILE A 538 4.78 14.64 18.17
CA ILE A 538 3.79 13.82 17.45
C ILE A 538 2.43 14.15 18.05
N VAL A 539 1.56 14.77 17.25
CA VAL A 539 0.24 15.25 17.69
C VAL A 539 -0.86 14.48 16.96
N ASN A 540 -1.78 13.91 17.74
CA ASN A 540 -3.02 13.32 17.28
C ASN A 540 -4.11 14.41 17.25
N VAL A 541 -4.80 14.52 16.12
CA VAL A 541 -5.91 15.46 15.92
C VAL A 541 -7.14 14.67 15.48
N THR A 542 -8.25 14.91 16.16
CA THR A 542 -9.57 14.32 15.84
C THR A 542 -10.67 15.36 16.09
N ALA A 543 -11.91 15.04 15.74
CA ALA A 543 -13.05 15.91 15.96
C ALA A 543 -14.20 15.18 16.67
N THR A 544 -15.13 15.95 17.23
CA THR A 544 -16.40 15.46 17.79
C THR A 544 -17.56 16.30 17.29
N LYS A 545 -18.64 15.63 16.89
CA LYS A 545 -19.92 16.20 16.48
C LYS A 545 -20.98 15.10 16.62
N SER A 546 -22.17 15.43 17.09
CA SER A 546 -23.27 14.46 17.13
C SER A 546 -23.63 14.00 15.71
N GLY A 547 -23.91 12.70 15.55
CA GLY A 547 -24.18 12.10 14.24
C GLY A 547 -22.93 11.78 13.40
N TYR A 548 -21.72 11.80 13.99
CA TYR A 548 -20.47 11.54 13.27
C TYR A 548 -19.48 10.69 14.06
N THR A 549 -18.78 9.81 13.35
CA THR A 549 -17.55 9.17 13.82
C THR A 549 -16.37 9.72 13.03
N PHE A 550 -15.36 10.27 13.72
CA PHE A 550 -14.18 10.87 13.09
C PHE A 550 -12.96 9.97 13.16
N ASN A 551 -12.14 10.00 12.12
CA ASN A 551 -10.81 9.41 12.18
C ASN A 551 -9.85 10.28 13.03
N THR A 552 -8.79 9.67 13.56
CA THR A 552 -7.66 10.42 14.12
C THR A 552 -6.57 10.59 13.06
N ARG A 553 -6.02 11.79 12.94
CA ARG A 553 -4.85 12.13 12.12
C ARG A 553 -3.65 12.37 13.01
N THR A 554 -2.51 11.77 12.66
CA THR A 554 -1.26 11.92 13.43
C THR A 554 -0.25 12.72 12.61
N PHE A 555 0.32 13.76 13.21
CA PHE A 555 1.26 14.69 12.58
C PHE A 555 2.59 14.71 13.33
N VAL A 556 3.70 14.69 12.59
CA VAL A 556 5.01 15.09 13.11
C VAL A 556 5.17 16.58 12.83
N VAL A 557 5.33 17.39 13.87
CA VAL A 557 5.39 18.86 13.74
C VAL A 557 6.83 19.36 13.83
N TYR A 558 7.24 20.21 12.89
CA TYR A 558 8.59 20.77 12.82
C TYR A 558 8.59 22.27 13.15
N ALA A 559 9.76 22.81 13.50
CA ALA A 559 9.94 24.24 13.72
C ALA A 559 9.57 25.03 12.44
N ASP A 560 8.87 26.15 12.62
CA ASP A 560 8.57 27.15 11.59
C ASP A 560 7.91 26.55 10.32
N SER A 561 7.06 25.54 10.53
CA SER A 561 6.47 24.69 9.48
C SER A 561 4.95 24.52 9.63
N VAL A 562 4.32 24.00 8.57
CA VAL A 562 2.89 23.70 8.52
C VAL A 562 2.64 22.20 8.32
N SER A 563 1.97 21.54 9.26
CA SER A 563 1.43 20.19 9.06
C SER A 563 -0.03 20.25 8.58
N GLN A 564 -0.42 19.44 7.59
CA GLN A 564 -1.78 19.46 7.01
C GLN A 564 -2.26 18.08 6.52
N GLN A 565 -3.46 17.67 6.95
CA GLN A 565 -4.21 16.53 6.39
C GLN A 565 -5.65 16.54 6.93
N ARG A 566 -6.66 16.34 6.08
CA ARG A 566 -8.07 16.47 6.47
C ARG A 566 -8.46 15.45 7.56
N VAL A 567 -9.15 15.93 8.60
CA VAL A 567 -9.89 15.06 9.55
C VAL A 567 -11.20 14.70 8.87
N VAL A 568 -11.48 13.40 8.81
CA VAL A 568 -12.58 12.84 8.04
C VAL A 568 -13.62 12.29 9.02
N GLY A 569 -14.83 12.85 8.95
CA GLY A 569 -16.01 12.32 9.61
C GLY A 569 -16.76 11.43 8.64
N THR A 570 -17.10 10.23 9.07
CA THR A 570 -18.20 9.47 8.48
C THR A 570 -19.43 9.79 9.29
N SER A 571 -20.45 10.36 8.66
CA SER A 571 -21.77 10.48 9.24
C SER A 571 -22.22 9.10 9.73
N SER A 572 -22.48 8.98 11.03
CA SER A 572 -23.38 7.93 11.48
C SER A 572 -24.74 8.39 10.99
N GLY A 573 -25.27 7.72 9.96
CA GLY A 573 -26.66 7.94 9.51
C GLY A 573 -27.60 7.94 10.72
N PRO A 574 -28.77 8.63 10.62
CA PRO A 574 -29.66 8.85 11.76
C PRO A 574 -29.84 7.53 12.53
N PRO A 575 -29.57 7.51 13.85
CA PRO A 575 -29.30 6.28 14.59
C PRO A 575 -30.38 5.27 14.29
N SER A 576 -29.97 4.16 13.69
CA SER A 576 -30.88 3.23 13.04
C SER A 576 -31.61 2.40 14.11
N THR A 577 -32.62 3.03 14.69
CA THR A 577 -33.50 2.54 15.75
C THR A 577 -34.51 1.51 15.25
N GLY A 578 -34.51 1.22 13.95
CA GLY A 578 -35.26 0.11 13.38
C GLY A 578 -34.56 -1.23 13.56
N THR A 579 -35.32 -2.25 13.88
CA THR A 579 -34.85 -3.64 13.88
C THR A 579 -34.92 -4.18 12.44
N PRO A 580 -33.99 -5.06 12.01
CA PRO A 580 -34.20 -5.85 10.80
C PRO A 580 -35.57 -6.55 10.83
N PRO A 581 -36.45 -6.37 9.83
CA PRO A 581 -37.70 -7.13 9.77
C PRO A 581 -37.41 -8.63 9.59
N ALA A 582 -38.20 -9.49 10.24
CA ALA A 582 -38.02 -10.95 10.16
C ALA A 582 -38.20 -11.53 8.74
N THR A 583 -38.94 -10.82 7.88
CA THR A 583 -39.04 -11.10 6.44
C THR A 583 -39.39 -9.82 5.67
N LEU A 584 -38.91 -9.73 4.42
CA LEU A 584 -39.33 -8.74 3.44
C LEU A 584 -40.45 -9.28 2.53
N ALA A 585 -40.47 -10.59 2.28
CA ALA A 585 -41.45 -11.26 1.44
C ALA A 585 -42.88 -10.86 1.78
N GLY A 586 -43.67 -10.62 0.73
CA GLY A 586 -45.05 -10.16 0.79
C GLY A 586 -45.24 -8.67 1.06
N LYS A 587 -44.19 -7.83 1.12
CA LYS A 587 -44.35 -6.42 1.51
C LYS A 587 -44.08 -5.45 0.38
N THR A 588 -44.98 -4.47 0.27
CA THR A 588 -44.85 -3.30 -0.60
C THR A 588 -44.54 -2.06 0.21
N TRP A 589 -43.48 -1.37 -0.19
CA TRP A 589 -42.98 -0.14 0.41
C TRP A 589 -43.07 0.99 -0.60
N VAL A 590 -43.48 2.19 -0.18
CA VAL A 590 -43.66 3.35 -1.05
C VAL A 590 -42.97 4.60 -0.52
N SER A 591 -42.33 5.38 -1.39
CA SER A 591 -41.88 6.76 -1.09
C SER A 591 -42.69 7.78 -1.89
N ASN A 592 -42.67 9.06 -1.44
CA ASN A 592 -43.05 10.23 -2.24
C ASN A 592 -44.41 10.17 -2.96
N ILE A 593 -45.42 9.57 -2.32
CA ILE A 593 -46.79 9.36 -2.85
C ILE A 593 -47.37 10.61 -3.52
N ALA A 594 -47.15 11.80 -2.94
CA ALA A 594 -47.77 13.05 -3.36
C ALA A 594 -47.19 13.66 -4.66
N THR A 595 -46.05 13.18 -5.17
CA THR A 595 -45.36 13.80 -6.32
C THR A 595 -44.82 12.79 -7.33
N THR A 596 -44.09 11.81 -6.84
CA THR A 596 -43.16 11.00 -7.63
C THR A 596 -43.02 9.62 -7.00
N PRO A 597 -44.12 8.84 -6.89
CA PRO A 597 -44.10 7.62 -6.13
C PRO A 597 -43.08 6.61 -6.66
N THR A 598 -42.39 5.97 -5.73
CA THR A 598 -41.51 4.83 -6.01
C THR A 598 -41.92 3.68 -5.12
N PHE A 599 -42.10 2.50 -5.71
CA PHE A 599 -42.59 1.30 -5.05
C PHE A 599 -41.51 0.23 -5.03
N VAL A 600 -41.42 -0.52 -3.94
CA VAL A 600 -40.63 -1.75 -3.84
C VAL A 600 -41.52 -2.84 -3.24
N THR A 601 -41.86 -3.84 -4.05
CA THR A 601 -42.63 -5.00 -3.63
C THR A 601 -41.72 -6.23 -3.63
N PHE A 602 -41.54 -6.83 -2.46
CA PHE A 602 -40.90 -8.14 -2.33
C PHE A 602 -41.99 -9.20 -2.45
N ILE A 603 -42.12 -9.83 -3.61
CA ILE A 603 -43.25 -10.71 -3.94
C ILE A 603 -43.18 -12.00 -3.12
N ASP A 604 -41.98 -12.56 -3.00
CA ASP A 604 -41.67 -13.73 -2.19
C ASP A 604 -40.29 -13.57 -1.52
N ALA A 605 -39.73 -14.67 -0.98
CA ALA A 605 -38.43 -14.68 -0.31
C ALA A 605 -37.22 -14.44 -1.24
N THR A 606 -37.45 -14.41 -2.55
CA THR A 606 -36.41 -14.33 -3.59
C THR A 606 -36.69 -13.28 -4.66
N ASN A 607 -37.94 -12.98 -5.01
CA ASN A 607 -38.29 -12.07 -6.11
C ASN A 607 -38.74 -10.69 -5.62
N TYR A 608 -38.37 -9.63 -6.34
CA TYR A 608 -38.87 -8.27 -6.14
C TYR A 608 -39.31 -7.61 -7.44
N LEU A 609 -40.18 -6.62 -7.30
CA LEU A 609 -40.53 -5.61 -8.29
C LEU A 609 -40.25 -4.23 -7.70
N HIS A 610 -39.52 -3.39 -8.43
CA HIS A 610 -39.40 -1.96 -8.17
C HIS A 610 -40.10 -1.19 -9.30
N ILE A 611 -40.87 -0.16 -8.96
CA ILE A 611 -41.60 0.68 -9.92
C ILE A 611 -41.29 2.13 -9.60
N GLN A 612 -40.90 2.91 -10.61
CA GLN A 612 -40.65 4.34 -10.48
C GLN A 612 -41.50 5.12 -11.47
N THR A 613 -42.43 5.95 -10.97
CA THR A 613 -43.42 6.60 -11.84
C THR A 613 -42.92 7.87 -12.53
N SER A 614 -41.71 8.33 -12.24
CA SER A 614 -41.21 9.64 -12.69
C SER A 614 -39.69 9.78 -12.54
N VAL A 615 -39.09 10.64 -13.35
CA VAL A 615 -37.67 11.04 -13.24
C VAL A 615 -37.45 12.18 -12.26
N SER A 616 -36.26 12.25 -11.67
CA SER A 616 -35.79 13.45 -10.99
C SER A 616 -35.53 14.56 -12.01
N PRO A 617 -36.02 15.81 -11.79
CA PRO A 617 -35.75 16.91 -12.71
C PRO A 617 -34.26 17.15 -12.92
N GLY A 618 -33.79 17.00 -14.17
CA GLY A 618 -32.41 17.23 -14.57
C GLY A 618 -31.53 15.99 -14.69
N ASP A 619 -32.01 14.80 -14.31
CA ASP A 619 -31.32 13.53 -14.55
C ASP A 619 -31.93 12.81 -15.76
N THR A 620 -31.18 12.79 -16.87
CA THR A 620 -31.58 12.10 -18.11
C THR A 620 -31.03 10.67 -18.21
N SER A 621 -30.34 10.17 -17.18
CA SER A 621 -29.82 8.80 -17.12
C SER A 621 -30.81 7.80 -16.50
N ILE A 622 -31.92 8.31 -15.97
CA ILE A 622 -33.04 7.58 -15.41
C ILE A 622 -34.30 7.85 -16.22
N GLN A 623 -35.21 6.87 -16.30
CA GLN A 623 -36.53 7.04 -16.90
C GLN A 623 -37.62 6.37 -16.05
N PRO A 624 -38.92 6.71 -16.19
CA PRO A 624 -39.98 6.00 -15.50
C PRO A 624 -40.04 4.56 -16.03
N GLY A 625 -40.22 3.58 -15.16
CA GLY A 625 -40.24 2.19 -15.58
C GLY A 625 -40.35 1.20 -14.42
N VAL A 626 -40.06 -0.06 -14.74
CA VAL A 626 -40.11 -1.19 -13.81
C VAL A 626 -38.80 -1.97 -13.83
N GLU A 627 -38.44 -2.50 -12.67
CA GLU A 627 -37.27 -3.35 -12.47
C GLU A 627 -37.73 -4.63 -11.75
N GLN A 628 -37.59 -5.79 -12.40
CA GLN A 628 -37.82 -7.09 -11.78
C GLN A 628 -36.48 -7.78 -11.55
N GLY A 629 -36.25 -8.26 -10.33
CA GLY A 629 -35.05 -9.02 -10.02
C GLY A 629 -35.23 -10.03 -8.89
N THR A 630 -34.10 -10.63 -8.52
CA THR A 630 -33.97 -11.50 -7.35
C THR A 630 -33.11 -10.86 -6.29
N TYR A 631 -33.38 -11.18 -5.03
CA TYR A 631 -32.65 -10.67 -3.88
C TYR A 631 -32.28 -11.77 -2.88
N SER A 632 -31.33 -11.46 -2.01
CA SER A 632 -31.11 -12.15 -0.74
C SER A 632 -31.14 -11.15 0.41
N TYR A 633 -31.60 -11.60 1.58
CA TYR A 633 -31.80 -10.77 2.76
C TYR A 633 -31.48 -11.57 4.04
N ASP A 634 -30.75 -10.95 4.96
CA ASP A 634 -30.42 -11.51 6.27
C ASP A 634 -31.25 -10.82 7.37
N PRO A 635 -32.23 -11.51 7.98
CA PRO A 635 -33.09 -10.95 9.03
C PRO A 635 -32.38 -10.74 10.38
N GLN A 636 -31.13 -11.18 10.55
CA GLN A 636 -30.35 -10.90 11.77
C GLN A 636 -29.58 -9.58 11.67
N THR A 637 -29.00 -9.29 10.48
CA THR A 637 -28.14 -8.12 10.27
C THR A 637 -28.80 -6.98 9.51
N GLY A 638 -29.95 -7.23 8.89
CA GLY A 638 -30.61 -6.32 7.96
C GLY A 638 -29.91 -6.19 6.61
N ASN A 639 -28.88 -6.99 6.34
CA ASN A 639 -28.14 -6.92 5.08
C ASN A 639 -29.05 -7.34 3.91
N PHE A 640 -29.10 -6.51 2.88
CA PHE A 640 -29.85 -6.75 1.64
C PHE A 640 -28.90 -6.79 0.45
N LYS A 641 -29.19 -7.65 -0.53
CA LYS A 641 -28.43 -7.78 -1.77
C LYS A 641 -29.32 -8.15 -2.95
N VAL A 642 -29.30 -7.34 -4.01
CA VAL A 642 -29.79 -7.77 -5.33
C VAL A 642 -28.85 -8.84 -5.88
N THR A 643 -29.39 -10.02 -6.19
CA THR A 643 -28.63 -11.16 -6.71
C THR A 643 -28.65 -11.25 -8.23
N ALA A 644 -29.73 -10.80 -8.88
CA ALA A 644 -29.82 -10.63 -10.33
C ALA A 644 -30.93 -9.65 -10.68
N VAL A 645 -30.75 -8.84 -11.72
CA VAL A 645 -31.82 -8.08 -12.37
C VAL A 645 -32.22 -8.86 -13.62
N THR A 646 -33.52 -9.04 -13.84
CA THR A 646 -34.09 -9.86 -14.94
C THR A 646 -34.81 -9.02 -16.00
N ILE A 647 -35.47 -7.95 -15.57
CA ILE A 647 -36.04 -6.89 -16.42
C ILE A 647 -35.68 -5.56 -15.78
N ASP A 648 -35.26 -4.61 -16.60
CA ASP A 648 -34.99 -3.23 -16.23
C ASP A 648 -35.48 -2.34 -17.38
N THR A 649 -36.46 -1.48 -17.12
CA THR A 649 -36.93 -0.47 -18.07
C THR A 649 -36.73 0.96 -17.60
N ASN A 650 -36.11 1.16 -16.43
CA ASN A 650 -35.84 2.46 -15.81
C ASN A 650 -34.35 2.87 -15.83
N LEU A 651 -33.48 2.05 -16.43
CA LEU A 651 -32.04 2.27 -16.65
C LEU A 651 -31.22 2.20 -15.36
N HIS A 652 -30.55 3.28 -14.95
CA HIS A 652 -29.70 3.26 -13.74
C HIS A 652 -30.48 3.55 -12.45
N ALA A 653 -31.81 3.36 -12.47
CA ALA A 653 -32.70 3.79 -11.40
C ALA A 653 -33.20 2.59 -10.57
N GLY A 654 -33.40 2.80 -9.27
CA GLY A 654 -33.95 1.78 -8.37
C GLY A 654 -32.87 0.93 -7.70
N LEU A 655 -33.05 -0.39 -7.74
CA LEU A 655 -32.17 -1.36 -7.09
C LEU A 655 -31.13 -1.95 -8.08
N SER A 656 -31.25 -1.70 -9.39
CA SER A 656 -30.38 -2.29 -10.41
C SER A 656 -28.94 -1.78 -10.36
N ASP A 657 -28.72 -0.51 -10.04
CA ASP A 657 -27.37 0.04 -9.76
C ASP A 657 -26.68 -0.68 -8.58
N SER A 658 -27.44 -1.36 -7.71
CA SER A 658 -26.87 -2.10 -6.58
C SER A 658 -26.37 -3.52 -6.93
N LEU A 659 -26.55 -3.97 -8.18
CA LEU A 659 -26.19 -5.31 -8.64
C LEU A 659 -24.68 -5.60 -8.48
N GLY A 660 -24.37 -6.76 -7.89
CA GLY A 660 -22.99 -7.22 -7.68
C GLY A 660 -22.30 -6.64 -6.44
N LYS A 661 -22.81 -5.57 -5.83
CA LYS A 661 -22.30 -5.00 -4.57
C LYS A 661 -22.63 -5.93 -3.38
N ASN A 662 -21.80 -5.96 -2.33
CA ASN A 662 -21.99 -6.86 -1.18
C ASN A 662 -21.59 -6.22 0.17
N PRO A 663 -22.55 -5.93 1.08
CA PRO A 663 -23.99 -5.91 0.83
C PRO A 663 -24.34 -4.84 -0.23
N ALA A 664 -25.51 -4.93 -0.84
CA ALA A 664 -26.03 -3.87 -1.71
C ALA A 664 -26.59 -2.70 -0.87
N GLY A 665 -27.11 -3.03 0.32
CA GLY A 665 -27.52 -2.05 1.32
C GLY A 665 -27.93 -2.70 2.64
N LYS A 666 -28.47 -1.87 3.54
CA LYS A 666 -29.14 -2.34 4.76
C LYS A 666 -30.60 -1.93 4.78
N VAL A 667 -31.45 -2.85 5.21
CA VAL A 667 -32.90 -2.68 5.38
C VAL A 667 -33.24 -2.77 6.86
N LEU A 668 -33.80 -1.70 7.40
CA LEU A 668 -34.19 -1.60 8.80
C LEU A 668 -35.60 -1.00 8.90
N VAL A 669 -36.41 -1.51 9.83
CA VAL A 669 -37.82 -1.11 9.97
C VAL A 669 -38.08 -0.55 11.37
N ASN A 670 -38.62 0.67 11.42
CA ASN A 670 -39.10 1.31 12.64
C ASN A 670 -40.59 1.65 12.46
N GLY A 671 -41.47 0.87 13.09
CA GLY A 671 -42.92 0.96 12.88
C GLY A 671 -43.31 0.61 11.45
N SER A 672 -44.04 1.50 10.79
CA SER A 672 -44.37 1.41 9.35
C SER A 672 -43.29 2.00 8.44
N THR A 673 -42.17 2.50 8.98
CA THR A 673 -41.11 3.17 8.20
C THR A 673 -39.97 2.21 7.91
N TYR A 674 -39.61 2.08 6.64
CA TYR A 674 -38.47 1.33 6.10
C TYR A 674 -37.35 2.29 5.75
N THR A 675 -36.15 1.92 6.11
CA THR A 675 -34.93 2.66 5.80
C THR A 675 -34.01 1.76 5.00
N PHE A 676 -33.70 2.17 3.77
CA PHE A 676 -32.68 1.57 2.93
C PHE A 676 -31.44 2.45 2.94
N THR A 677 -30.32 1.92 3.39
CA THR A 677 -29.00 2.55 3.23
C THR A 677 -28.30 1.91 2.05
N ASP A 678 -28.05 2.69 0.99
CA ASP A 678 -27.28 2.24 -0.17
C ASP A 678 -25.80 2.07 0.22
N ALA A 679 -25.19 0.94 -0.13
CA ALA A 679 -23.79 0.66 0.18
C ALA A 679 -22.79 1.45 -0.69
N THR A 680 -23.24 2.08 -1.78
CA THR A 680 -22.43 2.78 -2.77
C THR A 680 -22.04 4.18 -2.31
N ASP A 681 -23.03 4.96 -1.88
CA ASP A 681 -22.88 6.37 -1.51
C ASP A 681 -23.25 6.65 -0.05
N GLY A 682 -23.77 5.65 0.67
CA GLY A 682 -24.27 5.78 2.04
C GLY A 682 -25.62 6.51 2.12
N SER A 683 -26.29 6.78 0.99
CA SER A 683 -27.56 7.49 0.97
C SER A 683 -28.64 6.71 1.70
N VAL A 684 -29.48 7.44 2.44
CA VAL A 684 -30.53 6.87 3.27
C VAL A 684 -31.87 7.21 2.65
N ARG A 685 -32.53 6.21 2.06
CA ARG A 685 -33.87 6.33 1.47
C ARG A 685 -34.91 5.85 2.48
N THR A 686 -35.97 6.63 2.65
CA THR A 686 -37.08 6.32 3.56
C THR A 686 -38.31 5.96 2.74
N LEU A 687 -38.88 4.79 3.02
CA LEU A 687 -40.15 4.32 2.44
C LEU A 687 -41.14 4.00 3.57
N THR A 688 -42.42 3.97 3.26
CA THR A 688 -43.51 3.64 4.18
C THR A 688 -44.16 2.32 3.76
N LEU A 689 -44.49 1.46 4.72
CA LEU A 689 -45.20 0.20 4.47
C LEU A 689 -46.61 0.52 3.97
N LEU A 690 -46.97 -0.03 2.81
CA LEU A 690 -48.32 0.08 2.28
C LEU A 690 -49.24 -0.98 2.90
N SER A 691 -49.56 -0.80 4.18
CA SER A 691 -50.49 -1.66 4.91
C SER A 691 -51.94 -1.20 4.69
N GLY A 692 -52.75 -1.96 3.95
CA GLY A 692 -54.19 -1.68 3.83
C GLY A 692 -55.07 -2.44 4.82
N THR A 693 -56.20 -1.84 5.20
CA THR A 693 -57.21 -2.45 6.08
C THR A 693 -57.90 -3.65 5.38
N PRO A 694 -58.18 -4.78 6.08
CA PRO A 694 -58.99 -5.87 5.53
C PRO A 694 -60.34 -5.38 4.98
N GLY A 695 -60.79 -5.93 3.86
CA GLY A 695 -62.00 -5.50 3.16
C GLY A 695 -61.87 -4.20 2.34
N THR A 696 -60.69 -3.57 2.30
CA THR A 696 -60.40 -2.43 1.41
C THR A 696 -59.45 -2.86 0.27
N PRO A 697 -59.44 -2.17 -0.88
CA PRO A 697 -58.48 -2.46 -1.95
C PRO A 697 -57.04 -2.03 -1.63
N LEU A 698 -56.78 -1.28 -0.54
CA LEU A 698 -55.47 -0.72 -0.25
C LEU A 698 -54.37 -1.79 -0.08
N GLY A 699 -53.20 -1.54 -0.67
CA GLY A 699 -52.08 -2.48 -0.73
C GLY A 699 -51.84 -3.04 -2.13
N ALA A 700 -50.92 -4.00 -2.21
CA ALA A 700 -50.54 -4.66 -3.46
C ALA A 700 -51.22 -6.02 -3.64
N TRP A 701 -51.60 -6.31 -4.89
CA TRP A 701 -52.31 -7.49 -5.32
C TRP A 701 -51.68 -8.00 -6.60
N GLY A 702 -51.25 -9.25 -6.63
CA GLY A 702 -50.51 -9.74 -7.78
C GLY A 702 -49.68 -10.97 -7.50
N GLY A 703 -48.80 -11.26 -8.44
CA GLY A 703 -47.87 -12.38 -8.37
C GLY A 703 -47.37 -12.79 -9.74
N LEU A 704 -46.63 -13.89 -9.76
CA LEU A 704 -46.15 -14.51 -10.99
C LEU A 704 -47.35 -15.01 -11.82
N ASP A 705 -47.42 -14.57 -13.06
CA ASP A 705 -48.33 -15.10 -14.06
C ASP A 705 -47.86 -16.51 -14.46
N PRO A 706 -48.65 -17.57 -14.23
CA PRO A 706 -48.21 -18.93 -14.48
C PRO A 706 -48.07 -19.25 -15.97
N SER A 707 -48.64 -18.43 -16.87
CA SER A 707 -48.60 -18.66 -18.31
C SER A 707 -47.40 -18.00 -18.99
N THR A 708 -46.96 -16.84 -18.49
CA THR A 708 -45.83 -16.10 -19.08
C THR A 708 -44.57 -16.15 -18.20
N GLY A 709 -44.71 -16.29 -16.87
CA GLY A 709 -43.62 -16.09 -15.91
C GLY A 709 -43.28 -14.62 -15.64
N GLY A 710 -44.02 -13.67 -16.22
CA GLY A 710 -43.96 -12.26 -15.83
C GLY A 710 -44.72 -12.01 -14.53
N ILE A 711 -44.54 -10.83 -13.94
CA ILE A 711 -45.35 -10.35 -12.82
C ILE A 711 -46.49 -9.51 -13.38
N VAL A 712 -47.68 -9.65 -12.80
CA VAL A 712 -48.72 -8.62 -12.86
C VAL A 712 -49.04 -8.20 -11.43
N GLU A 713 -48.87 -6.92 -11.14
CA GLU A 713 -49.09 -6.32 -9.82
C GLU A 713 -49.99 -5.09 -9.94
N ILE A 714 -51.01 -5.00 -9.10
CA ILE A 714 -51.89 -3.84 -8.94
C ILE A 714 -51.69 -3.31 -7.52
N VAL A 715 -51.32 -2.05 -7.36
CA VAL A 715 -51.07 -1.42 -6.06
C VAL A 715 -51.99 -0.22 -5.86
N PHE A 716 -52.89 -0.32 -4.90
CA PHE A 716 -53.75 0.77 -4.45
C PHE A 716 -53.04 1.53 -3.33
N VAL A 717 -52.60 2.75 -3.63
CA VAL A 717 -51.66 3.50 -2.80
C VAL A 717 -52.38 4.32 -1.74
N ASP A 718 -53.50 4.90 -2.13
CA ASP A 718 -54.46 5.60 -1.28
C ASP A 718 -55.86 5.43 -1.88
N ASN A 719 -56.84 6.22 -1.43
CA ASN A 719 -58.22 6.13 -1.90
C ASN A 719 -58.47 6.75 -3.30
N GLN A 720 -57.43 7.29 -3.94
CA GLN A 720 -57.51 8.00 -5.22
C GLN A 720 -56.54 7.46 -6.27
N HIS A 721 -55.42 6.85 -5.88
CA HIS A 721 -54.35 6.45 -6.81
C HIS A 721 -54.07 4.94 -6.84
N VAL A 722 -53.80 4.45 -8.05
CA VAL A 722 -53.48 3.05 -8.34
C VAL A 722 -52.38 2.95 -9.39
N VAL A 723 -51.46 2.00 -9.22
CA VAL A 723 -50.53 1.56 -10.28
C VAL A 723 -50.86 0.13 -10.69
N ILE A 724 -50.77 -0.17 -11.99
CA ILE A 724 -50.63 -1.55 -12.48
C ILE A 724 -49.27 -1.69 -13.16
N ALA A 725 -48.52 -2.74 -12.84
CA ALA A 725 -47.24 -3.07 -13.47
C ALA A 725 -47.30 -4.47 -14.08
N GLN A 726 -46.71 -4.59 -15.27
CA GLN A 726 -46.63 -5.84 -16.04
C GLN A 726 -45.21 -5.99 -16.61
N THR A 727 -44.55 -7.12 -16.38
CA THR A 727 -43.08 -7.21 -16.61
C THR A 727 -42.63 -8.03 -17.80
N LYS A 728 -43.54 -8.69 -18.53
CA LYS A 728 -43.19 -9.52 -19.70
C LYS A 728 -44.17 -9.36 -20.84
N GLY A 729 -43.77 -8.61 -21.87
CA GLY A 729 -44.56 -8.21 -23.04
C GLY A 729 -44.98 -9.32 -24.00
N ASP A 730 -45.87 -8.95 -24.93
CA ASP A 730 -46.20 -9.70 -26.15
C ASP A 730 -45.95 -8.84 -27.42
N ALA A 731 -46.74 -9.00 -28.48
CA ALA A 731 -46.59 -8.23 -29.71
C ALA A 731 -47.22 -6.82 -29.66
N THR A 732 -48.09 -6.51 -28.69
CA THR A 732 -48.78 -5.21 -28.60
C THR A 732 -48.53 -4.44 -27.31
N GLY A 733 -47.83 -5.02 -26.33
CA GLY A 733 -47.34 -4.30 -25.16
C GLY A 733 -46.00 -4.78 -24.63
N GLN A 734 -45.39 -3.93 -23.80
CA GLN A 734 -44.02 -4.10 -23.28
C GLN A 734 -43.99 -4.12 -21.74
N ALA A 735 -42.81 -4.41 -21.18
CA ALA A 735 -42.62 -4.33 -19.73
C ALA A 735 -42.71 -2.86 -19.26
N GLY A 736 -43.50 -2.60 -18.22
CA GLY A 736 -43.73 -1.25 -17.70
C GLY A 736 -44.90 -1.20 -16.71
N PHE A 737 -45.39 0.00 -16.47
CA PHE A 737 -46.51 0.29 -15.58
C PHE A 737 -47.43 1.36 -16.17
N GLU A 738 -48.67 1.40 -15.65
CA GLU A 738 -49.56 2.55 -15.74
C GLU A 738 -49.82 3.12 -14.34
N TRP A 739 -49.69 4.43 -14.16
CA TRP A 739 -50.10 5.17 -12.97
C TRP A 739 -51.40 5.90 -13.26
N ALA A 740 -52.42 5.74 -12.42
CA ALA A 740 -53.75 6.29 -12.65
C ALA A 740 -54.37 6.85 -11.35
N THR A 741 -55.30 7.80 -11.50
CA THR A 741 -56.34 7.97 -10.47
C THR A 741 -57.47 6.97 -10.70
N TYR A 742 -58.24 6.64 -9.66
CA TYR A 742 -59.36 5.71 -9.75
C TYR A 742 -60.58 6.17 -8.95
N THR A 743 -61.74 5.61 -9.30
CA THR A 743 -62.91 5.55 -8.42
C THR A 743 -63.39 4.10 -8.30
N LEU A 744 -63.93 3.75 -7.12
CA LEU A 744 -64.46 2.41 -6.83
C LEU A 744 -65.82 2.54 -6.14
N ASP A 745 -66.86 2.02 -6.78
CA ASP A 745 -68.13 1.77 -6.11
C ASP A 745 -68.04 0.49 -5.29
N SER A 746 -67.95 0.64 -3.96
CA SER A 746 -67.89 -0.47 -3.01
C SER A 746 -69.09 -1.44 -3.06
N ALA A 747 -70.25 -1.02 -3.58
CA ALA A 747 -71.45 -1.87 -3.64
C ALA A 747 -71.50 -2.74 -4.90
N SER A 748 -71.21 -2.17 -6.07
CA SER A 748 -71.18 -2.92 -7.34
C SER A 748 -69.82 -3.52 -7.67
N GLY A 749 -68.74 -3.02 -7.06
CA GLY A 749 -67.35 -3.26 -7.46
C GLY A 749 -66.92 -2.49 -8.71
N ALA A 750 -67.78 -1.64 -9.29
CA ALA A 750 -67.46 -0.90 -10.51
C ALA A 750 -66.24 -0.01 -10.28
N PHE A 751 -65.28 -0.15 -11.18
CA PHE A 751 -63.96 0.46 -11.09
C PHE A 751 -63.73 1.29 -12.35
N THR A 752 -63.25 2.51 -12.19
CA THR A 752 -62.87 3.36 -13.33
C THR A 752 -61.55 4.03 -13.03
N THR A 753 -60.76 4.25 -14.07
CA THR A 753 -59.42 4.82 -13.99
C THR A 753 -59.28 6.01 -14.92
N ASN A 754 -58.37 6.91 -14.57
CA ASN A 754 -57.85 7.95 -15.44
C ASN A 754 -56.32 7.87 -15.42
N VAL A 755 -55.76 7.28 -16.47
CA VAL A 755 -54.32 7.02 -16.60
C VAL A 755 -53.56 8.35 -16.73
N LEU A 756 -52.62 8.57 -15.82
CA LEU A 756 -51.75 9.74 -15.73
C LEU A 756 -50.39 9.50 -16.40
N THR A 757 -49.93 8.25 -16.42
CA THR A 757 -48.66 7.84 -17.03
C THR A 757 -48.80 6.40 -17.50
N ASP A 758 -48.36 6.14 -18.72
CA ASP A 758 -48.36 4.82 -19.36
C ASP A 758 -46.95 4.59 -19.92
N THR A 759 -46.37 3.43 -19.61
CA THR A 759 -45.05 3.01 -20.10
C THR A 759 -45.05 1.62 -20.72
N ASN A 760 -46.20 0.95 -20.81
CA ASN A 760 -46.34 -0.43 -21.27
C ASN A 760 -47.22 -0.59 -22.53
N GLY A 761 -47.95 0.46 -22.94
CA GLY A 761 -48.68 0.49 -24.22
C GLY A 761 -50.13 0.04 -24.06
N GLU A 762 -50.56 -0.98 -24.78
CA GLU A 762 -51.97 -1.46 -24.75
C GLU A 762 -52.28 -2.29 -23.48
N TRP A 763 -51.56 -2.10 -22.37
CA TRP A 763 -51.31 -3.12 -21.35
C TRP A 763 -51.68 -2.70 -19.92
N GLY A 764 -52.97 -2.62 -19.61
CA GLY A 764 -53.41 -2.43 -18.24
C GLY A 764 -54.81 -1.83 -18.13
N PHE A 765 -54.91 -0.63 -17.56
CA PHE A 765 -56.15 0.12 -17.45
C PHE A 765 -56.41 1.00 -18.69
N SER A 766 -55.39 1.33 -19.49
CA SER A 766 -55.49 2.22 -20.65
C SER A 766 -56.33 1.63 -21.79
N HIS A 767 -56.36 0.29 -21.91
CA HIS A 767 -56.95 -0.42 -23.04
C HIS A 767 -58.19 -1.26 -22.71
N VAL A 768 -58.78 -1.10 -21.52
CA VAL A 768 -59.91 -1.92 -21.05
C VAL A 768 -61.08 -1.10 -20.50
N PHE A 769 -62.30 -1.59 -20.73
CA PHE A 769 -63.56 -0.97 -20.30
C PHE A 769 -64.40 -1.93 -19.43
N ASN A 770 -65.49 -1.41 -18.85
CA ASN A 770 -66.35 -2.15 -17.91
C ASN A 770 -65.56 -2.83 -16.76
N GLN A 771 -64.55 -2.12 -16.23
CA GLN A 771 -63.67 -2.65 -15.21
C GLN A 771 -64.42 -2.82 -13.88
N LYS A 772 -64.11 -3.89 -13.15
CA LYS A 772 -64.65 -4.22 -11.85
C LYS A 772 -63.55 -4.82 -10.99
N ILE A 773 -63.45 -4.37 -9.74
CA ILE A 773 -62.62 -5.02 -8.73
C ILE A 773 -63.44 -5.31 -7.47
N THR A 774 -63.33 -6.53 -6.97
CA THR A 774 -63.96 -6.94 -5.70
C THR A 774 -62.94 -7.65 -4.83
N VAL A 775 -62.80 -7.17 -3.59
CA VAL A 775 -61.97 -7.80 -2.57
C VAL A 775 -62.81 -8.80 -1.78
N SER A 776 -62.25 -9.98 -1.54
CA SER A 776 -62.82 -11.03 -0.69
C SER A 776 -63.02 -10.56 0.76
N ALA A 777 -64.00 -11.14 1.47
CA ALA A 777 -64.33 -10.75 2.84
C ALA A 777 -63.21 -11.02 3.85
N ASP A 778 -62.28 -11.94 3.56
CA ASP A 778 -61.08 -12.20 4.37
C ASP A 778 -59.90 -11.26 4.01
N GLY A 779 -60.04 -10.44 2.97
CA GLY A 779 -59.02 -9.53 2.48
C GLY A 779 -57.78 -10.21 1.89
N ASN A 780 -57.89 -11.47 1.44
CA ASN A 780 -56.76 -12.28 0.97
C ASN A 780 -56.67 -12.38 -0.56
N THR A 781 -57.77 -12.22 -1.27
CA THR A 781 -57.83 -12.22 -2.74
C THR A 781 -58.63 -11.03 -3.28
N ALA A 782 -58.19 -10.47 -4.40
CA ALA A 782 -58.97 -9.55 -5.20
C ALA A 782 -59.29 -10.21 -6.54
N THR A 783 -60.54 -10.07 -6.98
CA THR A 783 -60.95 -10.45 -8.33
C THR A 783 -61.08 -9.18 -9.16
N TYR A 784 -60.25 -9.07 -10.19
CA TYR A 784 -60.32 -8.03 -11.21
C TYR A 784 -60.95 -8.59 -12.48
N THR A 785 -61.96 -7.91 -13.00
CA THR A 785 -62.67 -8.28 -14.23
C THR A 785 -62.71 -7.06 -15.14
N ALA A 786 -62.35 -7.21 -16.41
CA ALA A 786 -62.40 -6.12 -17.38
C ALA A 786 -62.67 -6.64 -18.80
N THR A 787 -63.28 -5.83 -19.65
CA THR A 787 -63.44 -6.15 -21.07
C THR A 787 -62.39 -5.42 -21.88
N ASP A 788 -61.60 -6.18 -22.62
CA ASP A 788 -60.54 -5.68 -23.48
C ASP A 788 -61.09 -5.08 -24.79
N THR A 789 -60.40 -4.07 -25.32
CA THR A 789 -60.85 -3.35 -26.52
C THR A 789 -60.80 -4.28 -27.74
N GLY A 790 -61.97 -4.68 -28.22
CA GLY A 790 -62.13 -5.66 -29.31
C GLY A 790 -62.49 -7.08 -28.85
N LYS A 791 -62.61 -7.34 -27.54
CA LYS A 791 -63.18 -8.59 -27.00
C LYS A 791 -64.61 -8.35 -26.49
N THR A 792 -65.50 -9.34 -26.66
CA THR A 792 -66.91 -9.27 -26.22
C THR A 792 -67.18 -9.92 -24.87
N VAL A 793 -66.22 -10.67 -24.33
CA VAL A 793 -66.32 -11.38 -23.05
C VAL A 793 -65.30 -10.77 -22.08
N PRO A 794 -65.69 -10.41 -20.84
CA PRO A 794 -64.75 -9.93 -19.84
C PRO A 794 -63.70 -10.99 -19.48
N SER A 795 -62.44 -10.60 -19.41
CA SER A 795 -61.41 -11.41 -18.73
C SER A 795 -61.60 -11.27 -17.22
N THR A 796 -61.27 -12.32 -16.47
CA THR A 796 -61.32 -12.30 -14.99
C THR A 796 -60.05 -12.89 -14.43
N ARG A 797 -59.36 -12.14 -13.58
CA ARG A 797 -58.13 -12.52 -12.89
C ARG A 797 -58.36 -12.43 -11.38
N THR A 798 -58.20 -13.54 -10.68
CA THR A 798 -58.13 -13.53 -9.22
C THR A 798 -56.67 -13.49 -8.82
N VAL A 799 -56.28 -12.47 -8.07
CA VAL A 799 -54.91 -12.27 -7.57
C VAL A 799 -54.89 -12.36 -6.04
N PRO A 800 -53.87 -13.02 -5.45
CA PRO A 800 -53.68 -12.97 -4.02
C PRO A 800 -53.20 -11.58 -3.60
N ARG A 801 -53.45 -11.24 -2.35
CA ARG A 801 -52.81 -10.10 -1.69
C ARG A 801 -51.36 -10.43 -1.39
N ILE A 802 -50.47 -9.51 -1.72
CA ILE A 802 -49.05 -9.58 -1.36
C ILE A 802 -49.00 -9.16 0.13
N LYS A 803 -48.54 -10.05 1.03
CA LYS A 803 -48.70 -9.96 2.51
C LYS A 803 -47.44 -10.09 3.37
#